data_AF-A0A940C3F4-F1
#
_entry.id   AF-A0A940C3F4-F1
#
_cell.length_a   1.000
_cell.length_b   1.000
_cell.length_c   1.000
_cell.angle_alpha   90.00
_cell.angle_beta   90.00
_cell.angle_gamma   90.00
#
_symmetry.space_group_name_H-M   'P 1'
#
loop_
_entity.id
_entity.type
_entity.pdbx_description
1 polymer ?
#
loop_
_entity_poly.entity_id
_entity_poly.type
_entity_poly.pdbx_seq_one_letter_code
_entity_poly.pdbx_strand_id
1 'polypeptide(L)'
;MNLKTAFEPYFKVGAAISNYNLHVPAHMKLLTSQFNSFTCENDMKPMFYLDKDANKNDPEKYNLSPALKFDRAIPYLEFAKANGIAMRGHTLVWHNQTPKWFFHEKYNENFPYADRETVLARLESYIHGVLDFVQTNYPGVIYAWDVVNEAVDDGAFRKSVWTKTVGEDFFIKAFEYARKYADPDVALFYNDYETAQEWKRDYIIENVLKPLMDKGLIDGMGLQSHLLMNHPDMNNYRTALEMYGALGLQIQITELDMHNADPSDESMKALADRYAEFFKVYVDAKKNGKANITSVTFWNLLDENSWLSGFRRETSYPLLFWKKCEAKQAYYSVLETAVSKEEIDKWEPDYSDEEYKPVDLPKMPVKSFRRNIWEEGEYTYEAAYGFTPNIFAYVHNDDEKHDCMLVVPGGGYCMVVSHEGELPAMEFFNRGMNVFVLTYTTDITMSVPLKKQPLEDISRAVRYIRKNAEEFNVEGKKFFICGFSAGAHVCGSLAVHYSDVKDVNPEYDKISNKPDGAILSYPVITTGEFTHADSIRALLGNDPSAEELEYFSLEKQADENTVPCFIWQTAEDGLVPVENSYLMAEALRKNKVPFAHYVFPNGFHGLSIANDEYFKGWSGGWEYTMEQVFRAVGAVREGKGVNVSDKRKEELIAQFAPGNEWESQGIDMSLQEDVGLWSDLAWAWIKRF
;
A
#
# COMPACT_ATOMS: atom_id res chain seq x y z
N MET A 1 -21.80 32.31 -8.40
CA MET A 1 -21.48 31.99 -6.97
C MET A 1 -20.49 30.81 -6.87
N ASN A 2 -19.61 30.75 -5.87
CA ASN A 2 -18.72 29.60 -5.58
C ASN A 2 -19.01 29.00 -4.17
N LEU A 3 -18.48 27.80 -3.87
CA LEU A 3 -18.77 27.08 -2.62
C LEU A 3 -18.43 27.90 -1.36
N LYS A 4 -17.19 28.38 -1.23
CA LYS A 4 -16.76 29.13 -0.04
C LYS A 4 -17.57 30.39 0.23
N THR A 5 -18.06 31.08 -0.81
CA THR A 5 -18.87 32.29 -0.67
C THR A 5 -20.31 31.94 -0.30
N ALA A 6 -20.90 30.93 -0.96
CA ALA A 6 -22.26 30.49 -0.67
C ALA A 6 -22.41 30.02 0.79
N PHE A 7 -21.39 29.34 1.31
CA PHE A 7 -21.42 28.76 2.65
C PHE A 7 -20.78 29.60 3.74
N GLU A 8 -20.17 30.75 3.42
CA GLU A 8 -19.55 31.67 4.39
C GLU A 8 -20.46 32.00 5.59
N PRO A 9 -21.79 32.25 5.43
CA PRO A 9 -22.68 32.51 6.57
C PRO A 9 -22.89 31.32 7.51
N TYR A 10 -22.53 30.11 7.09
CA TYR A 10 -22.80 28.87 7.81
C TYR A 10 -21.53 28.24 8.39
N PHE A 11 -20.54 27.95 7.54
CA PHE A 11 -19.33 27.21 7.91
C PHE A 11 -18.24 27.31 6.83
N LYS A 12 -17.02 26.87 7.18
CA LYS A 12 -15.94 26.68 6.21
C LYS A 12 -16.25 25.52 5.25
N VAL A 13 -15.77 25.61 4.01
CA VAL A 13 -15.84 24.51 3.04
C VAL A 13 -14.42 24.14 2.65
N GLY A 14 -14.06 22.88 2.85
CA GLY A 14 -12.73 22.37 2.58
C GLY A 14 -12.69 21.21 1.61
N ALA A 15 -11.47 20.87 1.18
CA ALA A 15 -11.18 19.63 0.45
C ALA A 15 -9.87 19.03 0.96
N ALA A 16 -9.74 17.70 0.95
CA ALA A 16 -8.47 17.04 1.16
C ALA A 16 -7.64 17.08 -0.13
N ILE A 17 -6.33 17.24 0.01
CA ILE A 17 -5.38 17.23 -1.11
C ILE A 17 -4.18 16.35 -0.81
N SER A 18 -3.63 15.76 -1.87
CA SER A 18 -2.38 15.00 -1.86
C SER A 18 -1.21 15.84 -2.38
N ASN A 19 0.00 15.30 -2.26
CA ASN A 19 1.21 15.97 -2.74
C ASN A 19 1.15 16.14 -4.27
N TYR A 20 0.51 15.20 -4.96
CA TYR A 20 0.27 15.33 -6.40
C TYR A 20 -0.58 16.56 -6.71
N ASN A 21 -1.66 16.81 -5.96
CA ASN A 21 -2.52 17.96 -6.21
C ASN A 21 -1.78 19.29 -6.02
N LEU A 22 -0.93 19.42 -4.99
CA LEU A 22 -0.11 20.62 -4.76
C LEU A 22 0.69 21.05 -5.98
N HIS A 23 1.14 20.08 -6.77
CA HIS A 23 1.99 20.30 -7.92
C HIS A 23 1.22 20.44 -9.24
N VAL A 24 -0.12 20.37 -9.24
CA VAL A 24 -0.93 20.58 -10.43
C VAL A 24 -1.58 21.97 -10.36
N PRO A 25 -1.14 22.97 -11.16
CA PRO A 25 -1.63 24.34 -11.08
C PRO A 25 -3.16 24.46 -11.17
N ALA A 26 -3.81 23.71 -12.06
CA ALA A 26 -5.26 23.69 -12.21
C ALA A 26 -5.97 23.23 -10.92
N HIS A 27 -5.40 22.25 -10.20
CA HIS A 27 -5.96 21.76 -8.94
C HIS A 27 -5.86 22.82 -7.84
N MET A 28 -4.75 23.56 -7.77
CA MET A 28 -4.58 24.62 -6.78
C MET A 28 -5.45 25.84 -7.08
N LYS A 29 -5.70 26.15 -8.35
CA LYS A 29 -6.70 27.16 -8.76
C LYS A 29 -8.13 26.73 -8.41
N LEU A 30 -8.47 25.47 -8.62
CA LEU A 30 -9.77 24.93 -8.16
C LEU A 30 -9.88 25.05 -6.63
N LEU A 31 -8.86 24.61 -5.89
CA LEU A 31 -8.86 24.65 -4.43
C LEU A 31 -9.10 26.08 -3.91
N THR A 32 -8.31 27.04 -4.38
CA THR A 32 -8.38 28.44 -3.91
C THR A 32 -9.61 29.19 -4.39
N SER A 33 -10.22 28.80 -5.52
CA SER A 33 -11.46 29.42 -6.01
C SER A 33 -12.70 28.93 -5.28
N GLN A 34 -12.74 27.65 -4.91
CA GLN A 34 -13.94 27.00 -4.37
C GLN A 34 -13.90 26.83 -2.84
N PHE A 35 -12.73 26.64 -2.24
CA PHE A 35 -12.61 26.24 -0.84
C PHE A 35 -11.88 27.31 -0.02
N ASN A 36 -12.17 27.35 1.29
CA ASN A 36 -11.52 28.24 2.26
C ASN A 36 -10.84 27.48 3.42
N SER A 37 -10.74 26.15 3.27
CA SER A 37 -9.98 25.25 4.12
C SER A 37 -9.41 24.10 3.28
N PHE A 38 -8.35 23.44 3.74
CA PHE A 38 -7.98 22.12 3.22
C PHE A 38 -7.35 21.23 4.29
N THR A 39 -7.24 19.94 3.98
CA THR A 39 -6.61 18.93 4.83
C THR A 39 -5.59 18.16 3.99
N CYS A 40 -4.45 17.79 4.57
CA CYS A 40 -3.52 16.87 3.89
C CYS A 40 -4.09 15.45 3.99
N GLU A 41 -4.28 14.77 2.85
CA GLU A 41 -4.84 13.41 2.83
C GLU A 41 -3.97 12.40 3.62
N ASN A 42 -2.64 12.57 3.53
CA ASN A 42 -1.69 11.66 4.16
C ASN A 42 -0.51 12.36 4.85
N ASP A 43 0.05 13.41 4.26
CA ASP A 43 1.39 13.91 4.58
C ASP A 43 1.56 14.58 5.97
N MET A 44 0.49 14.73 6.74
CA MET A 44 0.50 15.18 8.14
C MET A 44 0.15 14.08 9.15
N LYS A 45 0.10 12.81 8.73
CA LYS A 45 -0.07 11.64 9.61
C LYS A 45 1.24 11.29 10.34
N PRO A 46 1.20 10.58 11.49
CA PRO A 46 2.37 10.41 12.36
C PRO A 46 3.60 9.80 11.67
N MET A 47 3.42 8.85 10.74
CA MET A 47 4.53 8.24 10.02
C MET A 47 5.36 9.20 9.17
N PHE A 48 4.84 10.38 8.82
CA PHE A 48 5.56 11.36 8.02
C PHE A 48 6.27 12.41 8.87
N TYR A 49 5.84 12.60 10.12
CA TYR A 49 6.55 13.43 11.08
C TYR A 49 7.66 12.68 11.81
N LEU A 50 7.48 11.40 12.09
CA LEU A 50 8.41 10.60 12.85
C LEU A 50 9.64 10.22 12.01
N ASP A 51 10.81 10.77 12.35
CA ASP A 51 12.06 10.54 11.61
C ASP A 51 12.67 9.17 11.96
N LYS A 52 12.30 8.15 11.19
CA LYS A 52 12.77 6.76 11.38
C LYS A 52 14.30 6.68 11.49
N ASP A 53 15.03 7.40 10.64
CA ASP A 53 16.48 7.26 10.54
C ASP A 53 17.17 7.92 11.72
N ALA A 54 16.77 9.14 12.09
CA ALA A 54 17.32 9.83 13.25
C ALA A 54 17.02 9.07 14.56
N ASN A 55 15.77 8.62 14.76
CA ASN A 55 15.36 7.89 15.96
C ASN A 55 16.11 6.55 16.12
N LYS A 56 16.36 5.83 15.02
CA LYS A 56 17.09 4.56 15.05
C LYS A 56 18.61 4.72 15.18
N ASN A 57 19.17 5.78 14.63
CA ASN A 57 20.62 6.02 14.70
C ASN A 57 21.09 6.43 16.11
N ASP A 58 20.24 7.11 16.89
CA ASP A 58 20.56 7.50 18.27
C ASP A 58 19.35 7.30 19.22
N PRO A 59 18.98 6.04 19.50
CA PRO A 59 17.75 5.71 20.23
C PRO A 59 17.77 6.17 21.68
N GLU A 60 18.94 6.24 22.33
CA GLU A 60 19.08 6.70 23.71
C GLU A 60 18.80 8.20 23.82
N LYS A 61 19.33 9.00 22.88
CA LYS A 61 19.06 10.44 22.81
C LYS A 61 17.57 10.72 22.59
N TYR A 62 16.93 9.97 21.70
CA TYR A 62 15.56 10.24 21.30
C TYR A 62 14.52 9.46 22.10
N ASN A 63 14.90 8.62 23.08
CA ASN A 63 13.99 7.67 23.72
C ASN A 63 12.72 8.30 24.32
N LEU A 64 12.84 9.50 24.90
CA LEU A 64 11.71 10.24 25.50
C LEU A 64 11.28 11.45 24.67
N SER A 65 12.03 11.77 23.61
CA SER A 65 11.78 12.91 22.75
C SER A 65 12.13 12.52 21.31
N PRO A 66 11.18 11.91 20.57
CA PRO A 66 11.43 11.37 19.25
C PRO A 66 11.90 12.47 18.30
N ALA A 67 12.87 12.15 17.45
CA ALA A 67 13.26 13.02 16.35
C ALA A 67 12.10 13.18 15.36
N LEU A 68 11.85 14.41 14.92
CA LEU A 68 10.80 14.76 13.97
C LEU A 68 11.39 15.38 12.70
N LYS A 69 10.69 15.20 11.58
CA LYS A 69 10.92 15.87 10.31
C LYS A 69 9.60 16.42 9.77
N PHE A 70 9.69 17.47 8.96
CA PHE A 70 8.51 18.21 8.49
C PHE A 70 8.51 18.42 6.97
N ASP A 71 9.43 17.76 6.27
CA ASP A 71 9.66 17.87 4.83
C ASP A 71 8.39 17.67 4.00
N ARG A 72 7.52 16.75 4.41
CA ARG A 72 6.24 16.51 3.72
C ARG A 72 5.15 17.52 4.04
N ALA A 73 5.14 18.08 5.24
CA ALA A 73 4.11 19.04 5.66
C ALA A 73 4.41 20.48 5.19
N ILE A 74 5.69 20.85 5.10
CA ILE A 74 6.15 22.21 4.74
C ILE A 74 5.52 22.71 3.42
N PRO A 75 5.50 21.94 2.31
CA PRO A 75 4.88 22.42 1.06
C PRO A 75 3.42 22.83 1.21
N TYR A 76 2.64 22.10 2.00
CA TYR A 76 1.24 22.44 2.28
C TYR A 76 1.13 23.69 3.15
N LEU A 77 1.94 23.78 4.21
CA LEU A 77 1.93 24.91 5.14
C LEU A 77 2.35 26.21 4.44
N GLU A 78 3.36 26.16 3.57
CA GLU A 78 3.78 27.30 2.75
C GLU A 78 2.69 27.69 1.74
N PHE A 79 2.07 26.72 1.07
CA PHE A 79 0.95 26.99 0.17
C PHE A 79 -0.22 27.67 0.90
N ALA A 80 -0.57 27.16 2.08
CA ALA A 80 -1.66 27.69 2.89
C ALA A 80 -1.41 29.14 3.31
N LYS A 81 -0.20 29.40 3.81
CA LYS A 81 0.27 30.73 4.19
C LYS A 81 0.28 31.70 3.01
N ALA A 82 0.80 31.27 1.86
CA ALA A 82 0.91 32.11 0.66
C ALA A 82 -0.47 32.51 0.09
N ASN A 83 -1.48 31.64 0.25
CA ASN A 83 -2.83 31.85 -0.31
C ASN A 83 -3.85 32.30 0.75
N GLY A 84 -3.47 32.41 2.02
CA GLY A 84 -4.38 32.76 3.11
C GLY A 84 -5.53 31.77 3.28
N ILE A 85 -5.31 30.49 2.97
CA ILE A 85 -6.30 29.42 3.14
C ILE A 85 -6.03 28.66 4.43
N ALA A 86 -7.08 28.37 5.20
CA ALA A 86 -6.93 27.67 6.48
C ALA A 86 -6.63 26.19 6.27
N MET A 87 -6.00 25.55 7.25
CA MET A 87 -5.74 24.11 7.25
C MET A 87 -6.31 23.42 8.48
N ARG A 88 -6.81 22.20 8.29
CA ARG A 88 -7.02 21.23 9.37
C ARG A 88 -5.79 20.36 9.48
N GLY A 89 -5.22 20.24 10.68
CA GLY A 89 -4.17 19.29 10.97
C GLY A 89 -4.76 17.89 11.16
N HIS A 90 -4.30 16.94 10.35
CA HIS A 90 -4.79 15.56 10.35
C HIS A 90 -3.60 14.59 10.20
N THR A 91 -3.26 13.80 11.20
CA THR A 91 -3.83 13.69 12.56
C THR A 91 -2.70 13.39 13.55
N LEU A 92 -2.85 13.78 14.81
CA LEU A 92 -1.79 13.60 15.82
C LEU A 92 -1.71 12.15 16.29
N VAL A 93 -2.85 11.51 16.57
CA VAL A 93 -2.88 10.14 17.09
C VAL A 93 -3.85 9.30 16.27
N TRP A 94 -3.33 8.25 15.64
CA TRP A 94 -4.14 7.27 14.93
C TRP A 94 -3.56 5.87 15.11
N HIS A 95 -4.42 4.85 15.11
CA HIS A 95 -3.99 3.46 15.19
C HIS A 95 -3.35 2.99 13.87
N ASN A 96 -3.77 3.58 12.75
CA ASN A 96 -3.21 3.35 11.43
C ASN A 96 -2.20 4.45 11.08
N GLN A 97 -1.27 4.16 10.16
CA GLN A 97 -0.22 5.09 9.69
C GLN A 97 0.58 5.78 10.83
N THR A 98 0.64 5.14 11.99
CA THR A 98 1.62 5.40 13.05
C THR A 98 2.63 4.25 13.02
N PRO A 99 3.93 4.52 12.82
CA PRO A 99 4.90 3.44 12.68
C PRO A 99 4.99 2.61 13.94
N LYS A 100 4.92 1.28 13.81
CA LYS A 100 4.98 0.36 14.97
C LYS A 100 6.27 0.57 15.78
N TRP A 101 7.40 0.84 15.13
CA TRP A 101 8.67 1.12 15.79
C TRP A 101 8.60 2.25 16.84
N PHE A 102 7.67 3.21 16.71
CA PHE A 102 7.46 4.28 17.69
C PHE A 102 7.14 3.76 19.10
N PHE A 103 6.54 2.58 19.21
CA PHE A 103 6.07 1.99 20.47
C PHE A 103 7.06 1.02 21.11
N HIS A 104 8.17 0.71 20.43
CA HIS A 104 9.12 -0.29 20.88
C HIS A 104 10.35 0.36 21.51
N GLU A 105 11.00 -0.35 22.42
CA GLU A 105 12.30 0.08 22.95
C GLU A 105 13.27 0.32 21.79
N LYS A 106 14.12 1.35 21.93
CA LYS A 106 15.12 1.73 20.92
C LYS A 106 14.57 1.98 19.51
N TYR A 107 13.29 2.30 19.39
CA TYR A 107 12.64 2.53 18.10
C TYR A 107 12.81 1.37 17.11
N ASN A 108 12.79 0.14 17.63
CA ASN A 108 13.01 -1.05 16.84
C ASN A 108 12.01 -2.15 17.22
N GLU A 109 11.21 -2.56 16.24
CA GLU A 109 10.11 -3.51 16.38
C GLU A 109 10.55 -4.90 16.88
N ASN A 110 11.85 -5.20 16.83
CA ASN A 110 12.44 -6.42 17.36
C ASN A 110 12.61 -6.42 18.88
N PHE A 111 12.56 -5.25 19.52
CA PHE A 111 12.56 -5.15 20.98
C PHE A 111 11.13 -5.23 21.53
N PRO A 112 10.93 -5.47 22.83
CA PRO A 112 9.60 -5.36 23.42
C PRO A 112 8.99 -3.97 23.21
N TYR A 113 7.68 -3.86 23.42
CA TYR A 113 7.07 -2.54 23.60
C TYR A 113 7.78 -1.81 24.72
N ALA A 114 8.06 -0.53 24.50
CA ALA A 114 8.47 0.35 25.56
C ALA A 114 7.37 0.40 26.61
N ASP A 115 7.76 0.65 27.86
CA ASP A 115 6.80 0.78 28.95
C ASP A 115 5.86 1.98 28.71
N ARG A 116 4.71 1.93 29.38
CA ARG A 116 3.66 2.94 29.29
C ARG A 116 4.19 4.37 29.46
N GLU A 117 5.06 4.61 30.43
CA GLU A 117 5.56 5.96 30.73
C GLU A 117 6.50 6.45 29.64
N THR A 118 7.34 5.58 29.08
CA THR A 118 8.15 5.89 27.90
C THR A 118 7.27 6.25 26.70
N VAL A 119 6.23 5.47 26.40
CA VAL A 119 5.32 5.77 25.27
C VAL A 119 4.55 7.07 25.50
N LEU A 120 4.12 7.34 26.73
CA LEU A 120 3.47 8.61 27.09
C LEU A 120 4.41 9.81 26.94
N ALA A 121 5.67 9.68 27.37
CA ALA A 121 6.67 10.73 27.18
C ALA A 121 6.95 11.01 25.69
N ARG A 122 7.07 9.94 24.88
CA ARG A 122 7.21 10.06 23.43
C ARG A 122 5.99 10.72 22.80
N LEU A 123 4.77 10.34 23.21
CA LEU A 123 3.52 10.93 22.73
C LEU A 123 3.45 12.42 23.07
N GLU A 124 3.75 12.80 24.31
CA GLU A 124 3.78 14.21 24.73
C GLU A 124 4.79 15.01 23.91
N SER A 125 6.02 14.52 23.78
CA SER A 125 7.06 15.20 23.02
C SER A 125 6.75 15.26 21.53
N TYR A 126 6.13 14.24 20.96
CA TYR A 126 5.69 14.22 19.56
C TYR A 126 4.60 15.28 19.33
N ILE A 127 3.54 15.29 20.15
CA ILE A 127 2.45 16.26 20.05
C ILE A 127 3.01 17.69 20.22
N HIS A 128 3.83 17.91 21.25
CA HIS A 128 4.47 19.19 21.47
C HIS A 128 5.30 19.64 20.26
N GLY A 129 6.17 18.77 19.73
CA GLY A 129 7.05 19.13 18.61
C GLY A 129 6.29 19.43 17.31
N VAL A 130 5.21 18.70 17.03
CA VAL A 130 4.36 18.98 15.85
C VAL A 130 3.62 20.31 16.02
N LEU A 131 3.00 20.54 17.17
CA LEU A 131 2.28 21.79 17.45
C LEU A 131 3.23 22.99 17.44
N ASP A 132 4.33 22.91 18.19
CA ASP A 132 5.35 23.96 18.29
C ASP A 132 5.92 24.35 16.92
N PHE A 133 6.29 23.36 16.09
CA PHE A 133 6.79 23.63 14.76
C PHE A 133 5.78 24.41 13.92
N VAL A 134 4.53 23.94 13.87
CA VAL A 134 3.50 24.56 13.04
C VAL A 134 3.14 25.95 13.55
N GLN A 135 2.88 26.12 14.84
CA GLN A 135 2.44 27.39 15.41
C GLN A 135 3.55 28.45 15.39
N THR A 136 4.81 28.04 15.54
CA THR A 136 5.96 28.96 15.48
C THR A 136 6.25 29.41 14.06
N ASN A 137 6.26 28.49 13.08
CA ASN A 137 6.68 28.80 11.71
C ASN A 137 5.52 29.27 10.81
N TYR A 138 4.29 28.86 11.13
CA TYR A 138 3.07 29.10 10.36
C TYR A 138 1.89 29.52 11.25
N PRO A 139 2.05 30.59 12.06
CA PRO A 139 1.02 31.03 13.00
C PRO A 139 -0.30 31.32 12.29
N GLY A 140 -1.40 30.77 12.82
CA GLY A 140 -2.76 30.96 12.31
C GLY A 140 -3.12 30.17 11.05
N VAL A 141 -2.22 29.35 10.50
CA VAL A 141 -2.52 28.48 9.34
C VAL A 141 -3.41 27.31 9.74
N ILE A 142 -3.04 26.57 10.79
CA ILE A 142 -3.87 25.48 11.31
C ILE A 142 -4.92 26.05 12.27
N TYR A 143 -6.21 25.84 11.97
CA TYR A 143 -7.32 26.30 12.81
C TYR A 143 -7.92 25.19 13.69
N ALA A 144 -7.67 23.93 13.34
CA ALA A 144 -8.16 22.77 14.07
C ALA A 144 -7.22 21.57 13.90
N TRP A 145 -7.13 20.73 14.93
CA TRP A 145 -6.43 19.45 14.88
C TRP A 145 -7.38 18.29 15.17
N ASP A 146 -7.33 17.26 14.33
CA ASP A 146 -7.80 15.93 14.71
C ASP A 146 -6.76 15.32 15.65
N VAL A 147 -6.99 15.45 16.97
CA VAL A 147 -6.03 15.03 18.01
C VAL A 147 -5.98 13.52 18.09
N VAL A 148 -7.15 12.86 18.09
CA VAL A 148 -7.27 11.40 18.07
C VAL A 148 -8.27 11.01 16.99
N ASN A 149 -7.84 10.08 16.15
CA ASN A 149 -8.62 9.52 15.05
C ASN A 149 -9.00 8.06 15.33
N GLU A 150 -10.28 7.71 15.14
CA GLU A 150 -10.79 6.32 15.06
C GLU A 150 -10.41 5.41 16.24
N ALA A 151 -10.60 5.91 17.46
CA ALA A 151 -10.30 5.17 18.68
C ALA A 151 -11.41 4.18 19.09
N VAL A 152 -12.59 4.23 18.46
CA VAL A 152 -13.75 3.38 18.77
C VAL A 152 -14.03 2.43 17.61
N ASP A 153 -14.22 1.14 17.92
CA ASP A 153 -14.62 0.12 16.97
C ASP A 153 -15.29 -1.07 17.69
N ASP A 154 -16.11 -1.87 16.99
CA ASP A 154 -16.74 -3.09 17.53
C ASP A 154 -17.43 -2.91 18.91
N GLY A 155 -18.05 -1.75 19.14
CA GLY A 155 -18.75 -1.42 20.40
C GLY A 155 -17.85 -1.16 21.61
N ALA A 156 -16.54 -0.95 21.41
CA ALA A 156 -15.57 -0.69 22.47
C ALA A 156 -14.45 0.28 22.00
N PHE A 157 -13.50 0.58 22.88
CA PHE A 157 -12.22 1.13 22.44
C PHE A 157 -11.50 0.12 21.54
N ARG A 158 -10.97 0.60 20.42
CA ARG A 158 -10.24 -0.20 19.44
C ARG A 158 -9.04 -0.88 20.09
N LYS A 159 -8.91 -2.19 19.86
CA LYS A 159 -7.69 -2.94 20.17
C LYS A 159 -6.58 -2.50 19.22
N SER A 160 -5.61 -1.75 19.72
CA SER A 160 -4.54 -1.13 18.95
C SER A 160 -3.23 -1.12 19.74
N VAL A 161 -2.12 -0.74 19.10
CA VAL A 161 -0.84 -0.60 19.80
C VAL A 161 -0.93 0.48 20.89
N TRP A 162 -1.73 1.53 20.71
CA TRP A 162 -2.01 2.54 21.74
C TRP A 162 -2.69 1.94 22.98
N THR A 163 -3.79 1.20 22.80
CA THR A 163 -4.49 0.56 23.94
C THR A 163 -3.66 -0.55 24.58
N LYS A 164 -2.78 -1.20 23.81
CA LYS A 164 -1.86 -2.24 24.31
C LYS A 164 -0.72 -1.67 25.16
N THR A 165 -0.13 -0.54 24.75
CA THR A 165 1.08 0.02 25.39
C THR A 165 0.76 1.03 26.46
N VAL A 166 -0.23 1.89 26.21
CA VAL A 166 -0.68 2.89 27.16
C VAL A 166 -1.86 2.34 27.95
N GLY A 167 -2.93 1.92 27.28
CA GLY A 167 -4.20 1.58 27.90
C GLY A 167 -5.35 2.41 27.32
N GLU A 168 -6.58 2.18 27.78
CA GLU A 168 -7.76 2.88 27.24
C GLU A 168 -7.75 4.40 27.47
N ASP A 169 -6.96 4.91 28.41
CA ASP A 169 -6.85 6.35 28.69
C ASP A 169 -5.86 7.10 27.78
N PHE A 170 -5.29 6.44 26.76
CA PHE A 170 -4.33 7.06 25.83
C PHE A 170 -4.91 8.30 25.13
N PHE A 171 -6.21 8.27 24.78
CA PHE A 171 -6.85 9.40 24.11
C PHE A 171 -6.94 10.61 25.05
N ILE A 172 -7.28 10.41 26.32
CA ILE A 172 -7.28 11.49 27.33
C ILE A 172 -5.90 12.10 27.43
N LYS A 173 -4.84 11.28 27.46
CA LYS A 173 -3.45 11.76 27.51
C LYS A 173 -3.08 12.58 26.29
N ALA A 174 -3.42 12.11 25.09
CA ALA A 174 -3.21 12.86 23.86
C ALA A 174 -3.88 14.25 23.89
N PHE A 175 -5.12 14.33 24.38
CA PHE A 175 -5.84 15.59 24.54
C PHE A 175 -5.29 16.48 25.67
N GLU A 176 -4.83 15.91 26.79
CA GLU A 176 -4.12 16.65 27.85
C GLU A 176 -2.86 17.32 27.28
N TYR A 177 -2.08 16.61 26.48
CA TYR A 177 -0.89 17.15 25.82
C TYR A 177 -1.25 18.18 24.74
N ALA A 178 -2.21 17.89 23.87
CA ALA A 178 -2.62 18.83 22.84
C ALA A 178 -3.16 20.14 23.44
N ARG A 179 -4.01 20.07 24.48
CA ARG A 179 -4.53 21.25 25.17
C ARG A 179 -3.43 22.05 25.87
N LYS A 180 -2.38 21.39 26.36
CA LYS A 180 -1.25 22.04 27.02
C LYS A 180 -0.41 22.87 26.06
N TYR A 181 -0.25 22.44 24.80
CA TYR A 181 0.68 23.06 23.85
C TYR A 181 0.04 23.82 22.69
N ALA A 182 -1.22 23.50 22.33
CA ALA A 182 -1.91 24.18 21.24
C ALA A 182 -2.18 25.66 21.58
N ASP A 183 -2.08 26.52 20.57
CA ASP A 183 -2.49 27.91 20.70
C ASP A 183 -3.98 28.01 21.11
N PRO A 184 -4.37 29.01 21.92
CA PRO A 184 -5.75 29.12 22.44
C PRO A 184 -6.84 29.19 21.37
N ASP A 185 -6.53 29.67 20.18
CA ASP A 185 -7.47 29.84 19.07
C ASP A 185 -7.56 28.58 18.17
N VAL A 186 -6.77 27.54 18.45
CA VAL A 186 -6.76 26.27 17.70
C VAL A 186 -7.70 25.27 18.37
N ALA A 187 -8.69 24.80 17.62
CA ALA A 187 -9.69 23.88 18.15
C ALA A 187 -9.23 22.40 18.09
N LEU A 188 -9.50 21.64 19.15
CA LEU A 188 -9.09 20.25 19.31
C LEU A 188 -10.27 19.30 19.09
N PHE A 189 -10.13 18.39 18.14
CA PHE A 189 -11.20 17.48 17.70
C PHE A 189 -10.88 16.01 17.97
N TYR A 190 -11.93 15.26 18.34
CA TYR A 190 -11.97 13.81 18.16
C TYR A 190 -12.62 13.52 16.80
N ASN A 191 -12.01 12.68 15.96
CA ASN A 191 -12.49 12.40 14.60
C ASN A 191 -12.74 10.89 14.39
N ASP A 192 -13.85 10.51 13.76
CA ASP A 192 -14.19 9.10 13.54
C ASP A 192 -15.16 8.88 12.35
N TYR A 193 -15.19 7.66 11.82
CA TYR A 193 -16.16 7.20 10.81
C TYR A 193 -17.41 6.57 11.47
N GLU A 194 -18.48 6.41 10.68
CA GLU A 194 -19.74 5.79 11.11
C GLU A 194 -20.38 6.43 12.35
N THR A 195 -20.08 7.71 12.58
CA THR A 195 -20.49 8.49 13.75
C THR A 195 -22.00 8.74 13.83
N ALA A 196 -22.75 8.37 12.81
CA ALA A 196 -24.22 8.39 12.80
C ALA A 196 -24.85 7.03 13.14
N GLN A 197 -24.08 5.92 13.18
CA GLN A 197 -24.60 4.63 13.62
C GLN A 197 -24.87 4.68 15.12
N GLU A 198 -26.05 4.24 15.54
CA GLU A 198 -26.54 4.36 16.93
C GLU A 198 -25.52 3.84 17.96
N TRP A 199 -25.06 2.60 17.79
CA TRP A 199 -24.13 1.96 18.72
C TRP A 199 -22.82 2.74 18.85
N LYS A 200 -22.26 3.22 17.73
CA LYS A 200 -20.95 3.89 17.71
C LYS A 200 -21.06 5.31 18.22
N ARG A 201 -22.09 6.04 17.78
CA ARG A 201 -22.43 7.39 18.26
C ARG A 201 -22.56 7.41 19.77
N ASP A 202 -23.39 6.53 20.32
CA ASP A 202 -23.69 6.53 21.75
C ASP A 202 -22.44 6.15 22.55
N TYR A 203 -21.64 5.20 22.06
CA TYR A 203 -20.37 4.87 22.69
C TYR A 203 -19.38 6.04 22.68
N ILE A 204 -19.23 6.75 21.55
CA ILE A 204 -18.36 7.93 21.43
C ILE A 204 -18.83 9.03 22.40
N ILE A 205 -20.13 9.32 22.46
CA ILE A 205 -20.66 10.34 23.37
C ILE A 205 -20.33 10.01 24.83
N GLU A 206 -20.65 8.79 25.27
CA GLU A 206 -20.53 8.42 26.68
C GLU A 206 -19.08 8.18 27.12
N ASN A 207 -18.26 7.54 26.28
CA ASN A 207 -16.95 7.05 26.68
C ASN A 207 -15.77 7.89 26.16
N VAL A 208 -15.99 8.78 25.19
CA VAL A 208 -14.94 9.64 24.64
C VAL A 208 -15.24 11.11 24.90
N LEU A 209 -16.37 11.62 24.39
CA LEU A 209 -16.66 13.05 24.41
C LEU A 209 -16.92 13.56 25.83
N LYS A 210 -17.82 12.94 26.60
CA LYS A 210 -18.10 13.37 27.98
C LYS A 210 -16.85 13.37 28.88
N PRO A 211 -16.01 12.31 28.92
CA PRO A 211 -14.77 12.34 29.70
C PRO A 211 -13.81 13.47 29.31
N LEU A 212 -13.69 13.78 28.02
CA LEU A 212 -12.84 14.89 27.55
C LEU A 212 -13.45 16.26 27.90
N MET A 213 -14.78 16.39 27.82
CA MET A 213 -15.52 17.60 28.18
C MET A 213 -15.44 17.89 29.67
N ASP A 214 -15.61 16.88 30.52
CA ASP A 214 -15.52 17.00 31.98
C ASP A 214 -14.15 17.55 32.42
N LYS A 215 -13.10 17.31 31.60
CA LYS A 215 -11.73 17.81 31.81
C LYS A 215 -11.43 19.12 31.06
N GLY A 216 -12.35 19.65 30.25
CA GLY A 216 -12.14 20.85 29.44
C GLY A 216 -11.10 20.70 28.34
N LEU A 217 -10.92 19.48 27.80
CA LEU A 217 -9.83 19.19 26.87
C LEU A 217 -10.22 19.28 25.38
N ILE A 218 -11.49 19.09 25.05
CA ILE A 218 -11.99 18.98 23.67
C ILE A 218 -12.84 20.20 23.28
N ASP A 219 -12.76 20.61 22.01
CA ASP A 219 -13.57 21.69 21.45
C ASP A 219 -14.63 21.18 20.46
N GLY A 220 -14.39 20.02 19.83
CA GLY A 220 -15.27 19.55 18.77
C GLY A 220 -15.26 18.06 18.44
N MET A 221 -16.30 17.65 17.73
CA MET A 221 -16.49 16.31 17.16
C MET A 221 -16.40 16.36 15.63
N GLY A 222 -15.51 15.54 15.07
CA GLY A 222 -15.29 15.35 13.64
C GLY A 222 -16.05 14.12 13.14
N LEU A 223 -16.89 14.31 12.13
CA LEU A 223 -17.65 13.28 11.47
C LEU A 223 -17.04 13.07 10.08
N GLN A 224 -16.30 11.98 9.89
CA GLN A 224 -15.63 11.71 8.61
C GLN A 224 -16.64 11.69 7.46
N SER A 225 -17.77 11.00 7.67
CA SER A 225 -18.88 10.95 6.69
C SER A 225 -18.50 10.36 5.33
N HIS A 226 -17.76 9.24 5.33
CA HIS A 226 -17.67 8.35 4.17
C HIS A 226 -18.99 7.61 3.96
N LEU A 227 -19.75 7.97 2.92
CA LEU A 227 -21.11 7.46 2.71
C LEU A 227 -21.23 6.53 1.50
N LEU A 228 -22.37 5.85 1.43
CA LEU A 228 -22.86 5.20 0.22
C LEU A 228 -24.08 5.97 -0.31
N MET A 229 -24.49 5.67 -1.55
CA MET A 229 -25.67 6.26 -2.20
C MET A 229 -26.95 6.15 -1.36
N ASN A 230 -27.08 5.11 -0.53
CA ASN A 230 -28.28 4.82 0.27
C ASN A 230 -27.98 4.56 1.76
N HIS A 231 -26.74 4.73 2.23
CA HIS A 231 -26.36 4.42 3.61
C HIS A 231 -25.38 5.46 4.19
N PRO A 232 -25.49 5.81 5.48
CA PRO A 232 -26.59 5.50 6.40
C PRO A 232 -27.86 6.31 6.09
N ASP A 233 -28.97 6.01 6.76
CA ASP A 233 -30.21 6.80 6.65
C ASP A 233 -29.95 8.25 7.10
N MET A 234 -30.49 9.26 6.40
CA MET A 234 -30.31 10.67 6.76
C MET A 234 -30.99 11.03 8.09
N ASN A 235 -31.98 10.28 8.53
CA ASN A 235 -32.54 10.41 9.88
C ASN A 235 -31.52 10.04 10.96
N ASN A 236 -30.62 9.09 10.69
CA ASN A 236 -29.54 8.78 11.63
C ASN A 236 -28.60 9.98 11.77
N TYR A 237 -28.32 10.69 10.67
CA TYR A 237 -27.55 11.94 10.71
C TYR A 237 -28.27 13.07 11.44
N ARG A 238 -29.57 13.26 11.21
CA ARG A 238 -30.37 14.26 11.95
C ARG A 238 -30.30 14.01 13.45
N THR A 239 -30.51 12.76 13.88
CA THR A 239 -30.41 12.35 15.29
C THR A 239 -28.99 12.55 15.82
N ALA A 240 -27.96 12.11 15.09
CA ALA A 240 -26.57 12.25 15.52
C ALA A 240 -26.18 13.72 15.71
N LEU A 241 -26.56 14.60 14.78
CA LEU A 241 -26.30 16.04 14.89
C LEU A 241 -27.00 16.68 16.09
N GLU A 242 -28.25 16.30 16.37
CA GLU A 242 -28.94 16.77 17.56
C GLU A 242 -28.24 16.32 18.85
N MET A 243 -27.80 15.07 18.90
CA MET A 243 -27.14 14.51 20.08
C MET A 243 -25.74 15.09 20.30
N TYR A 244 -24.91 15.19 19.26
CA TYR A 244 -23.62 15.85 19.37
C TYR A 244 -23.76 17.35 19.61
N GLY A 245 -24.73 18.00 18.95
CA GLY A 245 -25.01 19.43 19.11
C GLY A 245 -25.46 19.79 20.53
N ALA A 246 -26.23 18.92 21.19
CA ALA A 246 -26.65 19.09 22.58
C ALA A 246 -25.47 19.10 23.59
N LEU A 247 -24.30 18.58 23.20
CA LEU A 247 -23.08 18.64 24.02
C LEU A 247 -22.44 20.04 24.01
N GLY A 248 -22.86 20.94 23.11
CA GLY A 248 -22.29 22.29 22.98
C GLY A 248 -20.92 22.34 22.29
N LEU A 249 -20.45 21.21 21.75
CA LEU A 249 -19.21 21.11 20.99
C LEU A 249 -19.34 21.69 19.58
N GLN A 250 -18.21 22.10 19.00
CA GLN A 250 -18.13 22.34 17.56
C GLN A 250 -18.31 21.04 16.79
N ILE A 251 -19.01 21.08 15.66
CA ILE A 251 -19.19 19.94 14.77
C ILE A 251 -18.50 20.24 13.44
N GLN A 252 -17.70 19.31 12.96
CA GLN A 252 -17.11 19.38 11.62
C GLN A 252 -17.37 18.09 10.86
N ILE A 253 -17.75 18.23 9.60
CA ILE A 253 -17.74 17.13 8.64
C ILE A 253 -16.37 17.17 7.99
N THR A 254 -15.61 16.09 8.11
CA THR A 254 -14.15 16.15 7.95
C THR A 254 -13.64 15.46 6.69
N GLU A 255 -14.35 14.45 6.18
CA GLU A 255 -13.87 13.56 5.11
C GLU A 255 -15.00 13.14 4.15
N LEU A 256 -15.89 14.08 3.80
CA LEU A 256 -17.11 13.78 3.05
C LEU A 256 -16.81 13.25 1.65
N ASP A 257 -17.27 12.03 1.40
CA ASP A 257 -17.39 11.44 0.08
C ASP A 257 -18.62 10.51 0.04
N MET A 258 -19.15 10.24 -1.16
CA MET A 258 -20.30 9.35 -1.32
C MET A 258 -20.00 8.35 -2.44
N HIS A 259 -19.58 7.14 -2.06
CA HIS A 259 -19.19 6.12 -3.01
C HIS A 259 -20.33 5.84 -4.02
N ASN A 260 -19.99 6.03 -5.29
CA ASN A 260 -20.81 5.72 -6.46
C ASN A 260 -19.91 5.15 -7.55
N ALA A 261 -20.27 4.04 -8.18
CA ALA A 261 -19.49 3.42 -9.26
C ALA A 261 -20.17 3.52 -10.64
N ASP A 262 -21.42 4.03 -10.70
CA ASP A 262 -22.18 4.15 -11.95
C ASP A 262 -22.11 5.59 -12.49
N PRO A 263 -21.47 5.81 -13.66
CA PRO A 263 -21.35 7.13 -14.28
C PRO A 263 -22.56 7.57 -15.11
N SER A 264 -23.66 6.81 -15.12
CA SER A 264 -24.88 7.17 -15.87
C SER A 264 -25.46 8.52 -15.41
N ASP A 265 -26.12 9.23 -16.33
CA ASP A 265 -26.78 10.51 -16.02
C ASP A 265 -27.82 10.35 -14.91
N GLU A 266 -28.57 9.24 -14.90
CA GLU A 266 -29.52 8.90 -13.85
C GLU A 266 -28.86 8.73 -12.48
N SER A 267 -27.73 8.01 -12.43
CA SER A 267 -26.95 7.80 -11.20
C SER A 267 -26.31 9.10 -10.71
N MET A 268 -25.77 9.92 -11.61
CA MET A 268 -25.18 11.22 -11.27
C MET A 268 -26.22 12.20 -10.74
N LYS A 269 -27.45 12.14 -11.25
CA LYS A 269 -28.58 12.88 -10.67
C LYS A 269 -28.92 12.37 -9.27
N ALA A 270 -28.99 11.05 -9.06
CA ALA A 270 -29.23 10.48 -7.74
C ALA A 270 -28.14 10.87 -6.72
N LEU A 271 -26.88 10.94 -7.16
CA LEU A 271 -25.76 11.42 -6.34
C LEU A 271 -25.97 12.89 -5.96
N ALA A 272 -26.39 13.72 -6.91
CA ALA A 272 -26.68 15.13 -6.67
C ALA A 272 -27.82 15.34 -5.67
N ASP A 273 -28.90 14.56 -5.80
CA ASP A 273 -30.04 14.58 -4.86
C ASP A 273 -29.60 14.14 -3.45
N ARG A 274 -28.74 13.12 -3.37
CA ARG A 274 -28.19 12.63 -2.10
C ARG A 274 -27.31 13.67 -1.40
N TYR A 275 -26.44 14.36 -2.14
CA TYR A 275 -25.65 15.47 -1.63
C TYR A 275 -26.53 16.62 -1.13
N ALA A 276 -27.57 17.00 -1.89
CA ALA A 276 -28.50 18.04 -1.45
C ALA A 276 -29.24 17.65 -0.17
N GLU A 277 -29.69 16.40 -0.05
CA GLU A 277 -30.34 15.92 1.17
C GLU A 277 -29.40 16.01 2.37
N PHE A 278 -28.15 15.55 2.21
CA PHE A 278 -27.13 15.65 3.26
C PHE A 278 -26.91 17.10 3.65
N PHE A 279 -26.54 17.99 2.71
CA PHE A 279 -26.24 19.39 3.02
C PHE A 279 -27.41 20.14 3.67
N LYS A 280 -28.66 19.84 3.25
CA LYS A 280 -29.85 20.43 3.86
C LYS A 280 -29.95 20.09 5.36
N VAL A 281 -29.62 18.86 5.75
CA VAL A 281 -29.61 18.45 7.17
C VAL A 281 -28.66 19.34 7.99
N TYR A 282 -27.45 19.60 7.50
CA TYR A 282 -26.45 20.40 8.21
C TYR A 282 -26.76 21.89 8.19
N VAL A 283 -27.17 22.44 7.04
CA VAL A 283 -27.55 23.86 6.93
C VAL A 283 -28.75 24.15 7.83
N ASP A 284 -29.76 23.28 7.85
CA ASP A 284 -30.91 23.46 8.73
C ASP A 284 -30.51 23.38 10.21
N ALA A 285 -29.68 22.39 10.59
CA ALA A 285 -29.15 22.24 11.96
C ALA A 285 -28.30 23.44 12.42
N LYS A 286 -27.54 24.07 11.51
CA LYS A 286 -26.81 25.30 11.80
C LYS A 286 -27.76 26.49 11.97
N LYS A 287 -28.70 26.68 11.04
CA LYS A 287 -29.65 27.81 11.03
C LYS A 287 -30.55 27.83 12.27
N ASN A 288 -31.03 26.67 12.69
CA ASN A 288 -31.92 26.56 13.85
C ASN A 288 -31.17 26.47 15.19
N GLY A 289 -29.84 26.53 15.18
CA GLY A 289 -29.00 26.49 16.38
C GLY A 289 -28.94 25.12 17.07
N LYS A 290 -29.34 24.03 16.41
CA LYS A 290 -29.27 22.67 16.97
C LYS A 290 -27.84 22.13 17.05
N ALA A 291 -26.96 22.55 16.13
CA ALA A 291 -25.57 22.14 16.13
C ALA A 291 -24.64 23.29 15.71
N ASN A 292 -23.52 23.45 16.41
CA ASN A 292 -22.49 24.42 16.03
C ASN A 292 -21.57 23.86 14.94
N ILE A 293 -22.08 23.76 13.72
CA ILE A 293 -21.30 23.27 12.57
C ILE A 293 -20.32 24.36 12.13
N THR A 294 -19.03 24.06 12.06
CA THR A 294 -17.97 25.04 11.72
C THR A 294 -17.20 24.73 10.43
N SER A 295 -17.27 23.50 9.92
CA SER A 295 -16.65 23.12 8.63
C SER A 295 -17.34 21.92 7.98
N VAL A 296 -17.34 21.88 6.64
CA VAL A 296 -17.60 20.69 5.81
C VAL A 296 -16.44 20.51 4.83
N THR A 297 -15.72 19.40 4.93
CA THR A 297 -14.56 19.08 4.09
C THR A 297 -14.84 17.84 3.25
N PHE A 298 -14.60 17.93 1.94
CA PHE A 298 -14.67 16.79 1.01
C PHE A 298 -13.35 16.01 1.01
N TRP A 299 -13.39 14.68 0.91
CA TRP A 299 -12.16 13.87 0.90
C TRP A 299 -11.67 13.64 -0.54
N ASN A 300 -10.68 14.45 -0.94
CA ASN A 300 -10.16 14.69 -2.29
C ASN A 300 -10.90 15.81 -3.08
N LEU A 301 -10.21 16.37 -4.07
CA LEU A 301 -10.73 17.45 -4.94
C LEU A 301 -11.59 16.92 -6.10
N LEU A 302 -11.12 15.85 -6.76
CA LEU A 302 -11.66 15.32 -8.01
C LEU A 302 -11.92 13.82 -7.87
N ASP A 303 -12.91 13.30 -8.60
CA ASP A 303 -13.22 11.86 -8.64
C ASP A 303 -11.99 11.00 -8.99
N GLU A 304 -11.15 11.45 -9.92
CA GLU A 304 -9.94 10.72 -10.36
C GLU A 304 -8.84 10.64 -9.29
N ASN A 305 -8.92 11.46 -8.24
CA ASN A 305 -8.00 11.43 -7.11
C ASN A 305 -8.60 10.75 -5.88
N SER A 306 -9.83 10.23 -5.97
CA SER A 306 -10.48 9.64 -4.80
C SER A 306 -9.80 8.33 -4.38
N TRP A 307 -9.43 8.26 -3.10
CA TRP A 307 -8.92 7.05 -2.45
C TRP A 307 -9.85 5.83 -2.60
N LEU A 308 -11.17 6.06 -2.71
CA LEU A 308 -12.19 5.02 -2.82
C LEU A 308 -11.97 4.13 -4.04
N SER A 309 -11.43 4.66 -5.13
CA SER A 309 -11.20 3.86 -6.34
C SER A 309 -10.15 2.77 -6.11
N GLY A 310 -9.08 3.10 -5.39
CA GLY A 310 -8.05 2.15 -4.98
C GLY A 310 -8.55 1.21 -3.88
N PHE A 311 -9.17 1.78 -2.84
CA PHE A 311 -9.66 1.02 -1.68
C PHE A 311 -10.71 -0.05 -2.06
N ARG A 312 -11.65 0.31 -2.94
CA ARG A 312 -12.71 -0.60 -3.41
C ARG A 312 -12.33 -1.42 -4.64
N ARG A 313 -11.20 -1.11 -5.27
CA ARG A 313 -10.70 -1.75 -6.49
C ARG A 313 -11.68 -1.65 -7.67
N GLU A 314 -12.44 -0.55 -7.73
CA GLU A 314 -13.37 -0.19 -8.79
C GLU A 314 -13.39 1.34 -8.95
N THR A 315 -13.62 1.86 -10.16
CA THR A 315 -13.69 3.31 -10.35
C THR A 315 -14.87 3.89 -9.56
N SER A 316 -14.61 4.87 -8.71
CA SER A 316 -15.65 5.61 -8.00
C SER A 316 -15.73 7.07 -8.47
N TYR A 317 -16.94 7.62 -8.44
CA TYR A 317 -17.27 9.01 -8.77
C TYR A 317 -17.90 9.75 -7.58
N PRO A 318 -17.20 9.89 -6.44
CA PRO A 318 -17.86 10.20 -5.19
C PRO A 318 -17.96 11.69 -4.85
N LEU A 319 -17.34 12.58 -5.63
CA LEU A 319 -17.13 14.00 -5.29
C LEU A 319 -17.94 14.95 -6.18
N LEU A 320 -17.68 16.25 -6.03
CA LEU A 320 -18.38 17.33 -6.75
C LEU A 320 -17.80 17.65 -8.13
N PHE A 321 -16.58 17.22 -8.42
CA PHE A 321 -15.88 17.54 -9.65
C PHE A 321 -15.38 16.28 -10.35
N TRP A 322 -15.54 16.25 -11.67
CA TRP A 322 -14.92 15.28 -12.55
C TRP A 322 -13.41 15.56 -12.70
N LYS A 323 -12.75 14.75 -13.53
CA LYS A 323 -11.45 15.12 -14.12
C LYS A 323 -11.51 16.50 -14.77
N LYS A 324 -10.35 17.12 -14.95
CA LYS A 324 -10.24 18.48 -15.49
C LYS A 324 -11.04 19.54 -14.70
N CYS A 325 -11.32 19.33 -13.41
CA CYS A 325 -12.02 20.30 -12.57
C CYS A 325 -13.43 20.70 -13.07
N GLU A 326 -14.09 19.86 -13.87
CA GLU A 326 -15.45 20.12 -14.37
C GLU A 326 -16.48 19.84 -13.27
N ALA A 327 -17.44 20.74 -13.09
CA ALA A 327 -18.46 20.59 -12.04
C ALA A 327 -19.52 19.53 -12.41
N LYS A 328 -19.84 18.65 -11.46
CA LYS A 328 -20.94 17.68 -11.54
C LYS A 328 -22.27 18.33 -11.18
N GLN A 329 -23.38 17.66 -11.46
CA GLN A 329 -24.70 18.08 -10.97
C GLN A 329 -24.71 18.23 -9.43
N ALA A 330 -23.97 17.38 -8.72
CA ALA A 330 -23.83 17.45 -7.27
C ALA A 330 -23.28 18.81 -6.78
N TYR A 331 -22.34 19.44 -7.50
CA TYR A 331 -21.81 20.76 -7.16
C TYR A 331 -22.93 21.81 -7.09
N TYR A 332 -23.79 21.84 -8.11
CA TYR A 332 -24.91 22.78 -8.20
C TYR A 332 -25.98 22.49 -7.15
N SER A 333 -26.34 21.22 -6.96
CA SER A 333 -27.30 20.79 -5.94
C SER A 333 -26.85 21.15 -4.52
N VAL A 334 -25.54 21.09 -4.22
CA VAL A 334 -24.98 21.55 -2.95
C VAL A 334 -25.13 23.07 -2.79
N LEU A 335 -24.79 23.87 -3.81
CA LEU A 335 -24.94 25.34 -3.76
C LEU A 335 -26.41 25.78 -3.56
N GLU A 336 -27.35 25.10 -4.22
CA GLU A 336 -28.79 25.39 -4.10
C GLU A 336 -29.33 25.17 -2.66
N THR A 337 -28.58 24.50 -1.77
CA THR A 337 -28.94 24.41 -0.34
C THR A 337 -28.63 25.67 0.47
N ALA A 338 -27.73 26.51 -0.04
CA ALA A 338 -27.24 27.71 0.66
C ALA A 338 -27.79 29.02 0.08
N VAL A 339 -27.94 29.08 -1.24
CA VAL A 339 -28.35 30.29 -2.00
C VAL A 339 -29.43 29.95 -3.04
N SER A 340 -30.07 30.97 -3.61
CA SER A 340 -31.07 30.76 -4.67
C SER A 340 -30.41 30.33 -5.99
N LYS A 341 -31.16 29.61 -6.83
CA LYS A 341 -30.66 29.09 -8.11
C LYS A 341 -30.21 30.21 -9.05
N GLU A 342 -30.86 31.36 -8.97
CA GLU A 342 -30.58 32.55 -9.77
C GLU A 342 -29.21 33.18 -9.44
N GLU A 343 -28.63 32.88 -8.27
CA GLU A 343 -27.30 33.36 -7.86
C GLU A 343 -26.16 32.44 -8.33
N ILE A 344 -26.49 31.25 -8.85
CA ILE A 344 -25.52 30.21 -9.21
C ILE A 344 -25.18 30.27 -10.70
N ASP A 345 -24.04 30.88 -11.01
CA ASP A 345 -23.43 30.82 -12.33
C ASP A 345 -22.93 29.40 -12.67
N LYS A 346 -22.91 29.07 -13.95
CA LYS A 346 -22.26 27.85 -14.45
C LYS A 346 -20.76 27.92 -14.17
N TRP A 347 -20.22 26.87 -13.54
CA TRP A 347 -18.77 26.71 -13.39
C TRP A 347 -18.18 26.14 -14.67
N GLU A 348 -17.30 26.90 -15.31
CA GLU A 348 -16.52 26.48 -16.47
C GLU A 348 -15.03 26.67 -16.14
N PRO A 349 -14.26 25.59 -15.91
CA PRO A 349 -12.82 25.71 -15.67
C PRO A 349 -12.13 26.20 -16.94
N ASP A 350 -11.45 27.34 -16.86
CA ASP A 350 -10.62 27.91 -17.94
C ASP A 350 -9.15 27.69 -17.61
N TYR A 351 -8.69 26.45 -17.76
CA TYR A 351 -7.32 26.02 -17.52
C TYR A 351 -6.75 25.40 -18.79
N SER A 352 -5.53 25.78 -19.15
CA SER A 352 -4.81 25.17 -20.26
C SER A 352 -4.40 23.73 -19.93
N ASP A 353 -4.20 22.88 -20.95
CA ASP A 353 -3.71 21.50 -20.73
C ASP A 353 -2.35 21.47 -20.02
N GLU A 354 -1.53 22.54 -20.14
CA GLU A 354 -0.26 22.65 -19.45
C GLU A 354 -0.44 22.82 -17.93
N GLU A 355 -1.52 23.47 -17.49
CA GLU A 355 -1.83 23.66 -16.07
C GLU A 355 -2.36 22.41 -15.39
N TYR A 356 -2.73 21.38 -16.15
CA TYR A 356 -3.07 20.06 -15.62
C TYR A 356 -1.86 19.13 -15.51
N LYS A 357 -0.72 19.54 -16.06
CA LYS A 357 0.53 18.79 -15.86
C LYS A 357 1.12 19.17 -14.50
N PRO A 358 1.64 18.18 -13.75
CA PRO A 358 2.38 18.50 -12.56
C PRO A 358 3.65 19.32 -12.87
N VAL A 359 3.91 20.35 -12.08
CA VAL A 359 5.12 21.17 -12.10
C VAL A 359 5.88 20.95 -10.80
N ASP A 360 7.20 20.94 -10.85
CA ASP A 360 8.07 20.86 -9.66
C ASP A 360 7.80 19.69 -8.71
N LEU A 361 7.08 18.64 -9.16
CA LEU A 361 6.95 17.39 -8.42
C LEU A 361 8.36 16.89 -8.10
N PRO A 362 8.69 16.61 -6.83
CA PRO A 362 9.91 15.92 -6.50
C PRO A 362 9.96 14.65 -7.35
N LYS A 363 11.02 14.46 -8.14
CA LYS A 363 11.23 13.19 -8.83
C LYS A 363 11.28 12.13 -7.75
N MET A 364 10.22 11.33 -7.64
CA MET A 364 10.28 10.11 -6.86
C MET A 364 11.48 9.32 -7.40
N PRO A 365 12.40 8.84 -6.54
CA PRO A 365 13.60 8.17 -7.00
C PRO A 365 13.29 6.91 -7.82
N VAL A 366 12.05 6.43 -7.73
CA VAL A 366 11.52 5.27 -8.43
C VAL A 366 10.27 5.61 -9.26
N LYS A 367 10.25 5.13 -10.50
CA LYS A 367 9.09 5.01 -11.39
C LYS A 367 8.60 3.57 -11.31
N SER A 368 7.40 3.34 -10.78
CA SER A 368 6.82 2.00 -10.63
C SER A 368 5.57 1.79 -11.47
N PHE A 369 5.43 0.62 -12.08
CA PHE A 369 4.27 0.29 -12.92
C PHE A 369 4.10 -1.22 -13.13
N ARG A 370 2.87 -1.65 -13.40
CA ARG A 370 2.52 -3.05 -13.70
C ARG A 370 2.20 -3.23 -15.20
N ARG A 371 2.63 -4.36 -15.80
CA ARG A 371 2.35 -4.73 -17.20
C ARG A 371 2.07 -6.22 -17.34
N ASN A 372 1.00 -6.57 -18.06
CA ASN A 372 0.81 -7.95 -18.52
C ASN A 372 1.89 -8.28 -19.55
N ILE A 373 2.46 -9.49 -19.47
CA ILE A 373 3.48 -9.95 -20.43
C ILE A 373 2.89 -10.72 -21.61
N TRP A 374 1.65 -11.21 -21.45
CA TRP A 374 0.87 -11.89 -22.47
C TRP A 374 -0.20 -10.96 -23.03
N GLU A 375 -0.40 -11.00 -24.34
CA GLU A 375 -1.48 -10.29 -25.01
C GLU A 375 -2.79 -11.10 -24.92
N GLU A 376 -3.91 -10.44 -25.16
CA GLU A 376 -5.23 -11.07 -25.09
C GLU A 376 -5.31 -12.28 -26.04
N GLY A 377 -5.68 -13.43 -25.49
CA GLY A 377 -5.81 -14.69 -26.24
C GLY A 377 -4.53 -15.52 -26.35
N GLU A 378 -3.36 -15.02 -25.93
CA GLU A 378 -2.11 -15.79 -25.94
C GLU A 378 -1.94 -16.70 -24.73
N TYR A 379 -2.45 -16.27 -23.57
CA TYR A 379 -2.35 -17.00 -22.31
C TYR A 379 -3.63 -17.83 -22.06
N THR A 380 -3.48 -19.16 -22.02
CA THR A 380 -4.62 -20.10 -22.04
C THR A 380 -4.61 -21.10 -20.88
N TYR A 381 -3.95 -20.79 -19.76
CA TYR A 381 -3.94 -21.70 -18.61
C TYR A 381 -5.36 -21.87 -18.03
N GLU A 382 -5.81 -23.10 -17.89
CA GLU A 382 -7.20 -23.44 -17.60
C GLU A 382 -7.67 -22.91 -16.23
N ALA A 383 -6.81 -22.98 -15.21
CA ALA A 383 -7.07 -22.47 -13.86
C ALA A 383 -6.54 -21.04 -13.67
N ALA A 384 -6.59 -20.20 -14.72
CA ALA A 384 -6.17 -18.80 -14.62
C ALA A 384 -7.14 -17.92 -13.82
N TYR A 385 -8.45 -18.20 -13.85
CA TYR A 385 -9.47 -17.38 -13.18
C TYR A 385 -9.40 -15.87 -13.52
N GLY A 386 -9.09 -15.57 -14.79
CA GLY A 386 -8.92 -14.19 -15.27
C GLY A 386 -7.60 -13.53 -14.86
N PHE A 387 -6.67 -14.28 -14.26
CA PHE A 387 -5.29 -13.85 -14.08
C PHE A 387 -4.57 -13.80 -15.42
N THR A 388 -3.60 -12.89 -15.54
CA THR A 388 -2.61 -12.88 -16.61
C THR A 388 -1.24 -12.60 -15.99
N PRO A 389 -0.22 -13.44 -16.27
CA PRO A 389 1.14 -13.21 -15.81
C PRO A 389 1.61 -11.79 -16.12
N ASN A 390 2.34 -11.22 -15.17
CA ASN A 390 2.70 -9.81 -15.23
C ASN A 390 4.04 -9.52 -14.58
N ILE A 391 4.61 -8.38 -14.96
CA ILE A 391 5.75 -7.77 -14.27
C ILE A 391 5.30 -6.52 -13.53
N PHE A 392 5.85 -6.34 -12.33
CA PHE A 392 5.84 -5.06 -11.62
C PHE A 392 7.24 -4.47 -11.65
N ALA A 393 7.38 -3.26 -12.19
CA ALA A 393 8.65 -2.61 -12.44
C ALA A 393 8.99 -1.58 -11.35
N TYR A 394 10.26 -1.50 -11.01
CA TYR A 394 10.92 -0.48 -10.20
C TYR A 394 12.07 0.07 -11.04
N VAL A 395 11.87 1.24 -11.65
CA VAL A 395 12.79 1.85 -12.63
C VAL A 395 13.28 3.19 -12.10
N HIS A 396 14.58 3.48 -12.24
CA HIS A 396 15.13 4.76 -11.84
C HIS A 396 14.48 5.89 -12.65
N ASN A 397 14.09 6.97 -11.98
CA ASN A 397 13.40 8.10 -12.61
C ASN A 397 14.38 9.15 -13.16
N ASP A 398 15.37 8.65 -13.90
CA ASP A 398 16.39 9.43 -14.60
C ASP A 398 16.47 9.01 -16.08
N ASP A 399 17.36 9.65 -16.82
CA ASP A 399 17.60 9.36 -18.24
C ASP A 399 18.80 8.40 -18.42
N GLU A 400 19.30 7.79 -17.33
CA GLU A 400 20.42 6.85 -17.38
C GLU A 400 19.94 5.44 -17.70
N LYS A 401 20.82 4.65 -18.31
CA LYS A 401 20.55 3.23 -18.62
C LYS A 401 21.17 2.35 -17.55
N HIS A 402 20.39 1.42 -17.00
CA HIS A 402 20.78 0.57 -15.87
C HIS A 402 20.81 -0.91 -16.25
N ASP A 403 21.66 -1.67 -15.58
CA ASP A 403 21.54 -3.13 -15.59
C ASP A 403 20.19 -3.55 -15.01
N CYS A 404 19.70 -4.70 -15.45
CA CYS A 404 18.36 -5.17 -15.19
C CYS A 404 18.36 -6.43 -14.32
N MET A 405 17.45 -6.50 -13.35
CA MET A 405 17.17 -7.71 -12.57
C MET A 405 15.70 -8.10 -12.72
N LEU A 406 15.42 -9.38 -13.00
CA LEU A 406 14.07 -9.95 -12.88
C LEU A 406 14.02 -10.87 -11.66
N VAL A 407 13.35 -10.41 -10.61
CA VAL A 407 13.07 -11.16 -9.39
C VAL A 407 11.88 -12.10 -9.64
N VAL A 408 12.03 -13.36 -9.26
CA VAL A 408 11.02 -14.42 -9.40
C VAL A 408 10.77 -15.06 -8.03
N PRO A 409 9.74 -14.59 -7.29
CA PRO A 409 9.42 -15.12 -5.97
C PRO A 409 9.09 -16.62 -6.01
N GLY A 410 9.25 -17.31 -4.89
CA GLY A 410 8.83 -18.69 -4.69
C GLY A 410 7.37 -18.80 -4.25
N GLY A 411 7.08 -19.85 -3.47
CA GLY A 411 5.71 -20.23 -3.08
C GLY A 411 5.28 -21.60 -3.60
N GLY A 412 6.25 -22.46 -3.90
CA GLY A 412 6.02 -23.86 -4.20
C GLY A 412 5.25 -24.14 -5.49
N TYR A 413 5.24 -23.19 -6.45
CA TYR A 413 4.35 -23.18 -7.62
C TYR A 413 2.85 -23.00 -7.31
N CYS A 414 2.47 -22.86 -6.05
CA CYS A 414 1.09 -22.65 -5.63
C CYS A 414 0.75 -21.17 -5.50
N MET A 415 1.75 -20.31 -5.30
CA MET A 415 1.60 -18.87 -5.17
C MET A 415 2.93 -18.16 -5.48
N VAL A 416 2.87 -16.85 -5.61
CA VAL A 416 4.04 -15.95 -5.65
C VAL A 416 4.07 -15.22 -4.31
N VAL A 417 4.95 -15.65 -3.39
CA VAL A 417 4.98 -15.11 -2.03
C VAL A 417 5.50 -13.67 -2.03
N SER A 418 4.85 -12.79 -1.26
CA SER A 418 5.12 -11.36 -1.31
C SER A 418 6.48 -10.97 -0.71
N HIS A 419 6.94 -11.67 0.33
CA HIS A 419 8.23 -11.36 0.99
C HIS A 419 9.46 -11.64 0.12
N GLU A 420 9.32 -12.37 -1.00
CA GLU A 420 10.39 -12.59 -1.99
C GLU A 420 10.21 -11.70 -3.24
N GLY A 421 9.25 -10.77 -3.21
CA GLY A 421 8.96 -9.82 -4.29
C GLY A 421 9.64 -8.46 -4.09
N GLU A 422 8.97 -7.53 -3.42
CA GLU A 422 9.45 -6.14 -3.32
C GLU A 422 10.78 -6.00 -2.56
N LEU A 423 10.97 -6.77 -1.49
CA LEU A 423 12.20 -6.75 -0.68
C LEU A 423 13.48 -6.95 -1.51
N PRO A 424 13.67 -8.08 -2.20
CA PRO A 424 14.83 -8.27 -3.05
C PRO A 424 14.81 -7.32 -4.26
N ALA A 425 13.64 -6.87 -4.74
CA ALA A 425 13.60 -5.90 -5.82
C ALA A 425 14.24 -4.56 -5.41
N MET A 426 13.86 -4.03 -4.24
CA MET A 426 14.38 -2.78 -3.71
C MET A 426 15.85 -2.90 -3.32
N GLU A 427 16.31 -4.07 -2.89
CA GLU A 427 17.72 -4.33 -2.61
C GLU A 427 18.62 -4.05 -3.83
N PHE A 428 18.27 -4.60 -5.00
CA PHE A 428 19.05 -4.41 -6.22
C PHE A 428 18.77 -3.06 -6.87
N PHE A 429 17.55 -2.52 -6.72
CA PHE A 429 17.21 -1.17 -7.15
C PHE A 429 18.08 -0.12 -6.46
N ASN A 430 18.22 -0.22 -5.14
CA ASN A 430 19.07 0.68 -4.35
C ASN A 430 20.57 0.56 -4.69
N ARG A 431 20.97 -0.51 -5.39
CA ARG A 431 22.32 -0.72 -5.92
C ARG A 431 22.50 -0.23 -7.36
N GLY A 432 21.49 0.41 -7.95
CA GLY A 432 21.56 1.07 -9.25
C GLY A 432 21.07 0.22 -10.43
N MET A 433 20.29 -0.84 -10.19
CA MET A 433 19.65 -1.64 -11.24
C MET A 433 18.20 -1.22 -11.44
N ASN A 434 17.68 -1.34 -12.66
CA ASN A 434 16.23 -1.38 -12.86
C ASN A 434 15.74 -2.81 -12.55
N VAL A 435 14.70 -2.94 -11.74
CA VAL A 435 14.27 -4.23 -11.22
C VAL A 435 12.81 -4.50 -11.53
N PHE A 436 12.51 -5.74 -11.89
CA PHE A 436 11.18 -6.21 -12.20
C PHE A 436 10.86 -7.41 -11.31
N VAL A 437 9.64 -7.51 -10.81
CA VAL A 437 9.15 -8.70 -10.11
C VAL A 437 8.17 -9.42 -11.02
N LEU A 438 8.40 -10.70 -11.30
CA LEU A 438 7.53 -11.55 -12.09
C LEU A 438 6.46 -12.20 -11.20
N THR A 439 5.20 -11.88 -11.44
CA THR A 439 4.08 -12.70 -11.00
C THR A 439 3.73 -13.69 -12.11
N TYR A 440 4.25 -14.91 -12.01
CA TYR A 440 4.08 -15.98 -12.99
C TYR A 440 2.91 -16.91 -12.64
N THR A 441 2.59 -17.82 -13.54
CA THR A 441 1.50 -18.79 -13.37
C THR A 441 1.79 -19.75 -12.22
N THR A 442 0.87 -19.77 -11.27
CA THR A 442 0.85 -20.64 -10.10
C THR A 442 -0.56 -21.19 -9.88
N ASP A 443 -0.71 -22.28 -9.13
CA ASP A 443 -2.03 -22.82 -8.84
C ASP A 443 -2.16 -23.27 -7.39
N ILE A 444 -2.71 -22.38 -6.55
CA ILE A 444 -2.98 -22.65 -5.14
C ILE A 444 -4.01 -23.77 -4.96
N THR A 445 -4.84 -24.02 -5.97
CA THR A 445 -5.83 -25.09 -5.95
C THR A 445 -5.23 -26.45 -6.27
N MET A 446 -4.05 -26.47 -6.90
CA MET A 446 -3.35 -27.66 -7.40
C MET A 446 -4.28 -28.56 -8.23
N SER A 447 -5.19 -27.96 -8.98
CA SER A 447 -6.22 -28.67 -9.73
C SER A 447 -5.84 -28.93 -11.18
N VAL A 448 -4.96 -28.08 -11.74
CA VAL A 448 -4.45 -28.21 -13.10
C VAL A 448 -2.91 -28.16 -13.06
N PRO A 449 -2.20 -29.22 -13.48
CA PRO A 449 -0.74 -29.18 -13.55
C PRO A 449 -0.24 -28.02 -14.42
N LEU A 450 0.76 -27.28 -13.95
CA LEU A 450 1.29 -26.09 -14.63
C LEU A 450 2.11 -26.41 -15.89
N LYS A 451 2.77 -27.57 -15.90
CA LYS A 451 3.66 -28.04 -16.96
C LYS A 451 4.70 -26.96 -17.35
N LYS A 452 4.81 -26.60 -18.63
CA LYS A 452 5.78 -25.62 -19.13
C LYS A 452 5.38 -24.16 -18.92
N GLN A 453 4.15 -23.88 -18.49
CA GLN A 453 3.65 -22.50 -18.43
C GLN A 453 4.54 -21.56 -17.59
N PRO A 454 5.05 -21.92 -16.40
CA PRO A 454 5.94 -21.04 -15.64
C PRO A 454 7.27 -20.74 -16.36
N LEU A 455 7.82 -21.71 -17.11
CA LEU A 455 9.02 -21.53 -17.93
C LEU A 455 8.74 -20.62 -19.13
N GLU A 456 7.57 -20.76 -19.75
CA GLU A 456 7.12 -19.88 -20.82
C GLU A 456 6.90 -18.45 -20.32
N ASP A 457 6.35 -18.27 -19.11
CA ASP A 457 6.14 -16.96 -18.49
C ASP A 457 7.44 -16.21 -18.25
N ILE A 458 8.45 -16.84 -17.64
CA ILE A 458 9.74 -16.17 -17.41
C ILE A 458 10.45 -15.88 -18.74
N SER A 459 10.38 -16.80 -19.72
CA SER A 459 10.93 -16.59 -21.05
C SER A 459 10.28 -15.38 -21.73
N ARG A 460 8.95 -15.30 -21.68
CA ARG A 460 8.17 -14.17 -22.20
C ARG A 460 8.49 -12.88 -21.45
N ALA A 461 8.64 -12.91 -20.13
CA ALA A 461 8.98 -11.73 -19.33
C ALA A 461 10.34 -11.13 -19.72
N VAL A 462 11.37 -11.96 -19.90
CA VAL A 462 12.69 -11.50 -20.37
C VAL A 462 12.59 -10.89 -21.77
N ARG A 463 11.87 -11.55 -22.68
CA ARG A 463 11.63 -11.05 -24.05
C ARG A 463 10.85 -9.74 -24.05
N TYR A 464 9.86 -9.60 -23.18
CA TYR A 464 9.05 -8.40 -23.01
C TYR A 464 9.88 -7.21 -22.53
N ILE A 465 10.71 -7.40 -21.50
CA ILE A 465 11.58 -6.34 -20.99
C ILE A 465 12.59 -5.93 -22.06
N ARG A 466 13.16 -6.88 -22.82
CA ARG A 466 14.08 -6.58 -23.92
C ARG A 466 13.42 -5.88 -25.11
N LYS A 467 12.17 -6.23 -25.45
CA LYS A 467 11.40 -5.55 -26.50
C LYS A 467 11.20 -4.07 -26.15
N ASN A 468 11.00 -3.77 -24.86
CA ASN A 468 10.71 -2.44 -24.34
C ASN A 468 11.93 -1.81 -23.64
N ALA A 469 13.16 -2.23 -24.00
CA ALA A 469 14.37 -1.86 -23.27
C ALA A 469 14.66 -0.35 -23.26
N GLU A 470 14.21 0.38 -24.29
CA GLU A 470 14.30 1.84 -24.35
C GLU A 470 13.35 2.50 -23.33
N GLU A 471 12.07 2.10 -23.28
CA GLU A 471 11.10 2.62 -22.30
C GLU A 471 11.53 2.34 -20.85
N PHE A 472 12.21 1.22 -20.66
CA PHE A 472 12.62 0.72 -19.35
C PHE A 472 14.03 1.15 -18.96
N ASN A 473 14.73 1.95 -19.78
CA ASN A 473 16.10 2.39 -19.51
C ASN A 473 17.07 1.22 -19.28
N VAL A 474 16.95 0.11 -20.04
CA VAL A 474 17.81 -1.09 -19.93
C VAL A 474 18.47 -1.49 -21.26
N GLU A 475 18.39 -0.65 -22.29
CA GLU A 475 18.95 -0.95 -23.61
C GLU A 475 20.48 -1.13 -23.57
N GLY A 476 20.97 -2.27 -24.07
CA GLY A 476 22.39 -2.60 -24.14
C GLY A 476 23.03 -2.95 -22.79
N LYS A 477 22.21 -3.17 -21.76
CA LYS A 477 22.63 -3.45 -20.38
C LYS A 477 22.52 -4.93 -20.04
N LYS A 478 23.19 -5.33 -18.95
CA LYS A 478 23.20 -6.71 -18.48
C LYS A 478 21.85 -7.10 -17.89
N PHE A 479 21.43 -8.34 -18.08
CA PHE A 479 20.16 -8.86 -17.61
C PHE A 479 20.36 -10.07 -16.70
N PHE A 480 20.03 -9.92 -15.43
CA PHE A 480 20.08 -10.99 -14.44
C PHE A 480 18.68 -11.45 -14.05
N ILE A 481 18.56 -12.71 -13.65
CA ILE A 481 17.34 -13.26 -13.04
C ILE A 481 17.65 -13.72 -11.62
N CYS A 482 16.75 -13.51 -10.67
CA CYS A 482 16.93 -13.89 -9.26
C CYS A 482 15.68 -14.62 -8.76
N GLY A 483 15.79 -15.92 -8.57
CA GLY A 483 14.67 -16.74 -8.12
C GLY A 483 14.85 -17.28 -6.72
N PHE A 484 13.73 -17.52 -6.03
CA PHE A 484 13.69 -18.09 -4.69
C PHE A 484 12.89 -19.39 -4.65
N SER A 485 13.39 -20.45 -4.02
CA SER A 485 12.67 -21.73 -3.89
C SER A 485 12.16 -22.27 -5.25
N ALA A 486 10.85 -22.45 -5.42
CA ALA A 486 10.23 -22.79 -6.70
C ALA A 486 10.45 -21.72 -7.80
N GLY A 487 10.53 -20.44 -7.45
CA GLY A 487 10.92 -19.36 -8.38
C GLY A 487 12.38 -19.46 -8.81
N ALA A 488 13.25 -20.01 -7.95
CA ALA A 488 14.62 -20.38 -8.33
C ALA A 488 14.62 -21.55 -9.31
N HIS A 489 13.70 -22.51 -9.18
CA HIS A 489 13.50 -23.55 -10.18
C HIS A 489 13.02 -22.97 -11.52
N VAL A 490 12.12 -21.97 -11.52
CA VAL A 490 11.71 -21.26 -12.75
C VAL A 490 12.92 -20.57 -13.40
N CYS A 491 13.73 -19.87 -12.61
CA CYS A 491 14.96 -19.23 -13.10
C CYS A 491 15.98 -20.25 -13.63
N GLY A 492 16.20 -21.33 -12.89
CA GLY A 492 17.09 -22.43 -13.28
C GLY A 492 16.61 -23.15 -14.52
N SER A 493 15.29 -23.33 -14.67
CA SER A 493 14.68 -23.88 -15.89
C SER A 493 15.01 -23.02 -17.09
N LEU A 494 14.85 -21.69 -17.00
CA LEU A 494 15.28 -20.80 -18.09
C LEU A 494 16.79 -20.84 -18.31
N ALA A 495 17.60 -20.96 -17.24
CA ALA A 495 19.06 -21.00 -17.34
C ALA A 495 19.59 -22.19 -18.15
N VAL A 496 18.95 -23.36 -18.04
CA VAL A 496 19.32 -24.58 -18.79
C VAL A 496 18.54 -24.74 -20.11
N HIS A 497 17.30 -24.21 -20.19
CA HIS A 497 16.38 -24.39 -21.32
C HIS A 497 16.11 -23.13 -22.17
N TYR A 498 16.90 -22.05 -22.04
CA TYR A 498 16.61 -20.83 -22.82
C TYR A 498 16.61 -21.09 -24.34
N SER A 499 17.41 -22.04 -24.82
CA SER A 499 17.59 -22.33 -26.25
C SER A 499 16.46 -23.14 -26.88
N ASP A 500 15.76 -23.97 -26.11
CA ASP A 500 14.64 -24.80 -26.58
C ASP A 500 13.27 -24.16 -26.33
N VAL A 501 13.18 -23.17 -25.44
CA VAL A 501 11.91 -22.47 -25.17
C VAL A 501 11.52 -21.54 -26.32
N LYS A 502 10.39 -21.85 -26.93
CA LYS A 502 9.73 -21.07 -27.98
C LYS A 502 8.61 -20.22 -27.42
N ASP A 503 8.30 -19.16 -28.13
CA ASP A 503 7.19 -18.29 -27.83
C ASP A 503 6.15 -18.36 -28.95
N VAL A 504 4.88 -18.39 -28.54
CA VAL A 504 3.73 -18.48 -29.45
C VAL A 504 3.62 -17.26 -30.36
N ASN A 505 4.18 -16.12 -29.95
CA ASN A 505 4.21 -14.89 -30.71
C ASN A 505 5.54 -14.75 -31.48
N PRO A 506 5.51 -14.73 -32.83
CA PRO A 506 6.72 -14.65 -33.65
C PRO A 506 7.55 -13.37 -33.46
N GLU A 507 6.99 -12.30 -32.89
CA GLU A 507 7.75 -11.09 -32.56
C GLU A 507 8.64 -11.32 -31.34
N TYR A 508 8.08 -11.92 -30.29
CA TYR A 508 8.84 -12.26 -29.08
C TYR A 508 9.79 -13.43 -29.34
N ASP A 509 9.45 -14.39 -30.22
CA ASP A 509 10.31 -15.55 -30.49
C ASP A 509 11.68 -15.21 -31.11
N LYS A 510 11.78 -14.04 -31.74
CA LYS A 510 13.04 -13.53 -32.32
C LYS A 510 13.92 -12.83 -31.28
N ILE A 511 13.37 -12.50 -30.12
CA ILE A 511 14.08 -11.79 -29.05
C ILE A 511 14.72 -12.84 -28.14
N SER A 512 15.99 -12.63 -27.82
CA SER A 512 16.69 -13.52 -26.88
C SER A 512 16.00 -13.52 -25.52
N ASN A 513 15.76 -14.70 -24.95
CA ASN A 513 15.37 -14.91 -23.55
C ASN A 513 16.58 -15.29 -22.66
N LYS A 514 17.80 -15.40 -23.20
CA LYS A 514 18.99 -15.81 -22.44
C LYS A 514 19.45 -14.71 -21.48
N PRO A 515 19.42 -14.89 -20.15
CA PRO A 515 20.01 -13.93 -19.21
C PRO A 515 21.55 -14.00 -19.20
N ASP A 516 22.20 -12.93 -18.70
CA ASP A 516 23.64 -12.88 -18.48
C ASP A 516 24.08 -13.71 -17.25
N GLY A 517 23.20 -13.85 -16.25
CA GLY A 517 23.43 -14.65 -15.05
C GLY A 517 22.13 -14.97 -14.29
N ALA A 518 22.14 -16.05 -13.51
CA ALA A 518 21.01 -16.47 -12.67
C ALA A 518 21.39 -16.60 -11.19
N ILE A 519 20.65 -15.94 -10.29
CA ILE A 519 20.74 -16.11 -8.85
C ILE A 519 19.67 -17.13 -8.42
N LEU A 520 20.11 -18.22 -7.80
CA LEU A 520 19.28 -19.34 -7.36
C LEU A 520 19.34 -19.42 -5.83
N SER A 521 18.32 -18.86 -5.17
CA SER A 521 18.22 -18.78 -3.71
C SER A 521 17.44 -19.97 -3.16
N TYR A 522 18.08 -20.78 -2.31
CA TYR A 522 17.55 -22.02 -1.70
C TYR A 522 16.70 -22.85 -2.68
N PRO A 523 17.28 -23.25 -3.83
CA PRO A 523 16.51 -23.62 -4.99
C PRO A 523 15.95 -25.04 -4.92
N VAL A 524 14.74 -25.21 -5.44
CA VAL A 524 14.33 -26.54 -5.95
C VAL A 524 15.07 -26.78 -7.26
N ILE A 525 15.68 -27.95 -7.44
CA ILE A 525 16.51 -28.31 -8.63
C ILE A 525 16.14 -29.67 -9.20
N THR A 526 16.05 -30.71 -8.35
CA THR A 526 15.90 -32.09 -8.81
C THR A 526 14.45 -32.59 -8.65
N THR A 527 14.03 -33.49 -9.53
CA THR A 527 12.80 -34.30 -9.35
C THR A 527 13.10 -35.68 -8.73
N GLY A 528 14.36 -35.91 -8.33
CA GLY A 528 14.83 -37.17 -7.76
C GLY A 528 14.65 -37.28 -6.24
N GLU A 529 15.59 -37.97 -5.58
CA GLU A 529 15.55 -38.28 -4.14
C GLU A 529 15.36 -37.05 -3.24
N PHE A 530 16.00 -35.93 -3.57
CA PHE A 530 16.01 -34.71 -2.75
C PHE A 530 14.95 -33.68 -3.17
N THR A 531 13.93 -34.11 -3.90
CA THR A 531 12.93 -33.19 -4.44
C THR A 531 12.01 -32.60 -3.37
N HIS A 532 11.52 -31.37 -3.61
CA HIS A 532 10.38 -30.84 -2.87
C HIS A 532 9.07 -31.30 -3.53
N ALA A 533 8.49 -32.38 -2.98
CA ALA A 533 7.41 -33.12 -3.61
C ALA A 533 6.19 -32.27 -3.97
N ASP A 534 5.79 -31.33 -3.12
CA ASP A 534 4.62 -30.48 -3.38
C ASP A 534 4.84 -29.52 -4.56
N SER A 535 6.06 -29.02 -4.75
CA SER A 535 6.40 -28.21 -5.93
C SER A 535 6.32 -29.00 -7.21
N ILE A 536 6.85 -30.23 -7.23
CA ILE A 536 6.76 -31.10 -8.40
C ILE A 536 5.31 -31.52 -8.66
N ARG A 537 4.53 -31.73 -7.60
CA ARG A 537 3.10 -32.05 -7.72
C ARG A 537 2.30 -30.90 -8.31
N ALA A 538 2.55 -29.65 -7.89
CA ALA A 538 1.91 -28.47 -8.49
C ALA A 538 2.34 -28.29 -9.97
N LEU A 539 3.62 -28.53 -10.26
CA LEU A 539 4.17 -28.37 -11.60
C LEU A 539 3.66 -29.46 -12.57
N LEU A 540 3.75 -30.74 -12.19
CA LEU A 540 3.56 -31.86 -13.10
C LEU A 540 2.32 -32.72 -12.82
N GLY A 541 1.64 -32.52 -11.70
CA GLY A 541 0.50 -33.32 -11.26
C GLY A 541 0.91 -34.53 -10.42
N ASN A 542 -0.06 -35.42 -10.14
CA ASN A 542 0.17 -36.59 -9.28
C ASN A 542 0.94 -37.72 -9.98
N ASP A 543 0.85 -37.82 -11.31
CA ASP A 543 1.38 -38.92 -12.10
C ASP A 543 2.25 -38.41 -13.26
N PRO A 544 3.39 -37.75 -12.96
CA PRO A 544 4.28 -37.22 -13.99
C PRO A 544 4.94 -38.35 -14.79
N SER A 545 5.11 -38.14 -16.09
CA SER A 545 5.87 -39.06 -16.93
C SER A 545 7.37 -39.01 -16.62
N ALA A 546 8.10 -40.07 -16.96
CA ALA A 546 9.55 -40.10 -16.80
C ALA A 546 10.25 -39.00 -17.62
N GLU A 547 9.72 -38.65 -18.79
CA GLU A 547 10.24 -37.56 -19.63
C GLU A 547 10.04 -36.19 -18.98
N GLU A 548 8.90 -35.95 -18.33
CA GLU A 548 8.65 -34.71 -17.61
C GLU A 548 9.55 -34.58 -16.38
N LEU A 549 9.69 -35.65 -15.60
CA LEU A 549 10.62 -35.68 -14.47
C LEU A 549 12.05 -35.40 -14.93
N GLU A 550 12.48 -36.03 -16.03
CA GLU A 550 13.82 -35.79 -16.58
C GLU A 550 14.01 -34.34 -17.04
N TYR A 551 13.04 -33.79 -17.77
CA TYR A 551 13.11 -32.43 -18.32
C TYR A 551 13.18 -31.34 -17.24
N PHE A 552 12.49 -31.53 -16.12
CA PHE A 552 12.48 -30.59 -15.01
C PHE A 552 13.50 -30.91 -13.91
N SER A 553 14.34 -31.94 -14.07
CA SER A 553 15.49 -32.18 -13.18
C SER A 553 16.70 -31.40 -13.70
N LEU A 554 16.85 -30.16 -13.23
CA LEU A 554 17.73 -29.16 -13.85
C LEU A 554 19.21 -29.55 -13.82
N GLU A 555 19.64 -30.31 -12.82
CA GLU A 555 21.01 -30.82 -12.72
C GLU A 555 21.37 -31.80 -13.84
N LYS A 556 20.37 -32.44 -14.45
CA LYS A 556 20.56 -33.35 -15.59
C LYS A 556 20.53 -32.63 -16.93
N GLN A 557 19.93 -31.43 -16.97
CA GLN A 557 19.78 -30.63 -18.17
C GLN A 557 20.91 -29.62 -18.36
N ALA A 558 21.67 -29.32 -17.31
CA ALA A 558 22.82 -28.43 -17.40
C ALA A 558 23.88 -28.96 -18.39
N ASP A 559 24.24 -28.13 -19.35
CA ASP A 559 25.30 -28.33 -20.34
C ASP A 559 26.32 -27.18 -20.34
N GLU A 560 27.25 -27.16 -21.30
CA GLU A 560 28.27 -26.11 -21.46
C GLU A 560 27.71 -24.73 -21.83
N ASN A 561 26.45 -24.64 -22.28
CA ASN A 561 25.77 -23.42 -22.70
C ASN A 561 24.86 -22.82 -21.61
N THR A 562 24.65 -23.56 -20.52
CA THR A 562 23.92 -23.12 -19.32
C THR A 562 24.40 -21.74 -18.87
N VAL A 563 23.45 -20.91 -18.44
CA VAL A 563 23.75 -19.57 -17.92
C VAL A 563 24.59 -19.67 -16.64
N PRO A 564 25.59 -18.79 -16.42
CA PRO A 564 26.32 -18.72 -15.16
C PRO A 564 25.41 -18.51 -13.95
N CYS A 565 25.67 -19.24 -12.86
CA CYS A 565 24.80 -19.20 -11.67
C CYS A 565 25.51 -18.70 -10.40
N PHE A 566 24.79 -17.93 -9.59
CA PHE A 566 25.07 -17.73 -8.18
C PHE A 566 24.07 -18.56 -7.38
N ILE A 567 24.54 -19.50 -6.58
CA ILE A 567 23.68 -20.41 -5.82
C ILE A 567 23.95 -20.17 -4.34
N TRP A 568 22.90 -19.98 -3.56
CA TRP A 568 23.03 -19.97 -2.11
C TRP A 568 21.91 -20.71 -1.41
N GLN A 569 22.19 -21.30 -0.25
CA GLN A 569 21.22 -22.01 0.58
C GLN A 569 21.76 -22.17 2.01
N THR A 570 20.92 -22.51 2.97
CA THR A 570 21.33 -22.91 4.32
C THR A 570 21.43 -24.44 4.41
N ALA A 571 22.37 -24.96 5.21
CA ALA A 571 22.52 -26.41 5.41
C ALA A 571 21.35 -27.01 6.23
N GLU A 572 20.68 -26.18 7.03
CA GLU A 572 19.53 -26.54 7.87
C GLU A 572 18.16 -26.36 7.19
N ASP A 573 18.12 -26.05 5.89
CA ASP A 573 16.87 -25.93 5.14
C ASP A 573 16.06 -27.23 5.21
N GLY A 574 15.04 -27.23 6.08
CA GLY A 574 14.21 -28.40 6.33
C GLY A 574 13.09 -28.60 5.29
N LEU A 575 12.87 -27.65 4.38
CA LEU A 575 11.81 -27.75 3.37
C LEU A 575 12.35 -28.21 2.02
N VAL A 576 13.45 -27.61 1.57
CA VAL A 576 14.16 -28.01 0.35
C VAL A 576 15.55 -28.46 0.75
N PRO A 577 15.89 -29.76 0.62
CA PRO A 577 17.20 -30.24 1.03
C PRO A 577 18.34 -29.52 0.31
N VAL A 578 19.41 -29.18 1.04
CA VAL A 578 20.59 -28.46 0.53
C VAL A 578 21.28 -29.18 -0.62
N GLU A 579 21.04 -30.49 -0.76
CA GLU A 579 21.46 -31.34 -1.87
C GLU A 579 21.02 -30.81 -3.23
N ASN A 580 19.90 -30.09 -3.33
CA ASN A 580 19.51 -29.41 -4.56
C ASN A 580 20.61 -28.44 -5.04
N SER A 581 21.15 -27.63 -4.12
CA SER A 581 22.25 -26.70 -4.44
C SER A 581 23.55 -27.45 -4.78
N TYR A 582 23.87 -28.55 -4.09
CA TYR A 582 25.04 -29.38 -4.40
C TYR A 582 24.96 -30.02 -5.79
N LEU A 583 23.80 -30.57 -6.15
CA LEU A 583 23.58 -31.21 -7.44
C LEU A 583 23.76 -30.21 -8.58
N MET A 584 23.16 -29.02 -8.47
CA MET A 584 23.30 -27.98 -9.48
C MET A 584 24.76 -27.49 -9.59
N ALA A 585 25.43 -27.23 -8.47
CA ALA A 585 26.83 -26.83 -8.46
C ALA A 585 27.74 -27.90 -9.09
N GLU A 586 27.48 -29.18 -8.81
CA GLU A 586 28.25 -30.28 -9.41
C GLU A 586 28.03 -30.38 -10.92
N ALA A 587 26.80 -30.21 -11.38
CA ALA A 587 26.44 -30.22 -12.80
C ALA A 587 27.11 -29.06 -13.55
N LEU A 588 27.06 -27.83 -13.00
CA LEU A 588 27.73 -26.66 -13.56
C LEU A 588 29.25 -26.86 -13.64
N ARG A 589 29.86 -27.39 -12.57
CA ARG A 589 31.30 -27.72 -12.55
C ARG A 589 31.66 -28.76 -13.62
N LYS A 590 30.90 -29.85 -13.75
CA LYS A 590 31.14 -30.91 -14.74
C LYS A 590 31.12 -30.35 -16.18
N ASN A 591 30.22 -29.41 -16.44
CA ASN A 591 30.06 -28.74 -17.74
C ASN A 591 30.92 -27.48 -17.91
N LYS A 592 31.78 -27.15 -16.94
CA LYS A 592 32.69 -25.97 -16.97
C LYS A 592 31.96 -24.62 -17.09
N VAL A 593 30.75 -24.54 -16.57
CA VAL A 593 29.96 -23.30 -16.51
C VAL A 593 30.44 -22.49 -15.29
N PRO A 594 30.72 -21.18 -15.42
CA PRO A 594 31.09 -20.35 -14.28
C PRO A 594 29.96 -20.29 -13.24
N PHE A 595 30.29 -20.52 -11.97
CA PHE A 595 29.33 -20.41 -10.89
C PHE A 595 29.96 -19.95 -9.57
N ALA A 596 29.13 -19.45 -8.67
CA ALA A 596 29.46 -19.28 -7.25
C ALA A 596 28.46 -20.08 -6.42
N HIS A 597 28.92 -20.74 -5.35
CA HIS A 597 28.06 -21.53 -4.47
C HIS A 597 28.40 -21.24 -3.02
N TYR A 598 27.40 -20.80 -2.26
CA TYR A 598 27.50 -20.46 -0.85
C TYR A 598 26.50 -21.27 -0.04
N VAL A 599 27.00 -22.09 0.89
CA VAL A 599 26.15 -22.79 1.85
C VAL A 599 26.37 -22.19 3.23
N PHE A 600 25.34 -21.54 3.76
CA PHE A 600 25.34 -20.99 5.11
C PHE A 600 25.02 -22.10 6.11
N PRO A 601 25.61 -22.09 7.32
CA PRO A 601 25.43 -23.17 8.28
C PRO A 601 24.00 -23.31 8.79
N ASN A 602 23.32 -22.20 9.09
CA ASN A 602 22.03 -22.21 9.79
C ASN A 602 20.97 -21.40 9.03
N GLY A 603 19.70 -21.68 9.32
CA GLY A 603 18.55 -20.89 8.86
C GLY A 603 17.48 -21.71 8.14
N PHE A 604 16.22 -21.28 8.28
CA PHE A 604 15.05 -21.97 7.74
C PHE A 604 14.80 -21.62 6.26
N HIS A 605 13.82 -22.27 5.63
CA HIS A 605 13.46 -21.98 4.23
C HIS A 605 12.71 -20.66 4.05
N GLY A 606 12.93 -19.95 2.94
CA GLY A 606 12.15 -18.75 2.60
C GLY A 606 12.68 -17.46 3.22
N LEU A 607 13.99 -17.39 3.50
CA LEU A 607 14.66 -16.27 4.17
C LEU A 607 14.69 -14.95 3.36
N SER A 608 14.28 -14.96 2.09
CA SER A 608 14.28 -13.79 1.21
C SER A 608 15.64 -13.06 1.26
N ILE A 609 15.65 -11.77 1.61
CA ILE A 609 16.84 -10.94 1.76
C ILE A 609 17.51 -11.07 3.15
N ALA A 610 16.89 -11.80 4.09
CA ALA A 610 17.38 -12.05 5.45
C ALA A 610 17.87 -10.79 6.17
N ASN A 611 17.21 -9.66 5.91
CA ASN A 611 17.53 -8.37 6.50
C ASN A 611 16.50 -7.99 7.58
N ASP A 612 16.76 -6.86 8.20
CA ASP A 612 15.90 -6.24 9.21
C ASP A 612 14.43 -6.12 8.79
N GLU A 613 14.14 -5.82 7.53
CA GLU A 613 12.78 -5.58 7.04
C GLU A 613 12.02 -6.90 6.88
N TYR A 614 12.68 -7.91 6.32
CA TYR A 614 12.14 -9.27 6.22
C TYR A 614 11.82 -9.87 7.59
N PHE A 615 12.78 -9.83 8.52
CA PHE A 615 12.59 -10.41 9.85
C PHE A 615 11.56 -9.65 10.72
N LYS A 616 11.23 -8.41 10.36
CA LYS A 616 10.12 -7.62 10.96
C LYS A 616 8.74 -7.96 10.36
N GLY A 617 8.69 -8.97 9.48
CA GLY A 617 7.46 -9.42 8.83
C GLY A 617 6.98 -8.52 7.70
N TRP A 618 7.81 -7.59 7.22
CA TRP A 618 7.45 -6.80 6.04
C TRP A 618 7.59 -7.67 4.78
N SER A 619 6.63 -7.53 3.88
CA SER A 619 6.54 -8.38 2.70
C SER A 619 5.91 -7.63 1.53
N GLY A 620 6.43 -6.43 1.26
CA GLY A 620 5.92 -5.53 0.21
C GLY A 620 5.58 -6.21 -1.13
N GLY A 621 4.74 -5.57 -1.92
CA GLY A 621 4.34 -6.07 -3.24
C GLY A 621 3.20 -7.09 -3.26
N TRP A 622 2.58 -7.35 -2.10
CA TRP A 622 1.37 -8.18 -1.96
C TRP A 622 0.28 -7.93 -3.01
N GLU A 623 0.07 -6.66 -3.39
CA GLU A 623 -0.98 -6.26 -4.34
C GLU A 623 -0.80 -6.88 -5.73
N TYR A 624 0.44 -7.10 -6.16
CA TYR A 624 0.75 -7.67 -7.47
C TYR A 624 1.22 -9.13 -7.40
N THR A 625 1.85 -9.58 -6.31
CA THR A 625 2.31 -10.98 -6.19
C THR A 625 1.16 -11.95 -5.95
N MET A 626 0.14 -11.56 -5.16
CA MET A 626 -0.94 -12.46 -4.76
C MET A 626 -2.18 -12.41 -5.65
N GLU A 627 -2.08 -11.72 -6.79
CA GLU A 627 -3.19 -11.51 -7.73
C GLU A 627 -3.84 -12.84 -8.16
N GLN A 628 -3.05 -13.84 -8.57
CA GLN A 628 -3.59 -15.12 -9.02
C GLN A 628 -4.26 -15.91 -7.89
N VAL A 629 -3.65 -15.93 -6.70
CA VAL A 629 -4.20 -16.63 -5.53
C VAL A 629 -5.58 -16.09 -5.19
N PHE A 630 -5.72 -14.77 -5.16
CA PHE A 630 -7.01 -14.15 -4.84
C PHE A 630 -8.09 -14.43 -5.86
N ARG A 631 -7.75 -14.38 -7.16
CA ARG A 631 -8.68 -14.73 -8.23
C ARG A 631 -9.11 -16.19 -8.11
N ALA A 632 -8.18 -17.10 -7.84
CA ALA A 632 -8.48 -18.51 -7.64
C ALA A 632 -9.36 -18.76 -6.41
N VAL A 633 -9.02 -18.20 -5.25
CA VAL A 633 -9.81 -18.34 -4.01
C VAL A 633 -11.21 -17.73 -4.18
N GLY A 634 -11.32 -16.57 -4.82
CA GLY A 634 -12.61 -15.95 -5.15
C GLY A 634 -13.47 -16.83 -6.04
N ALA A 635 -12.92 -17.32 -7.15
CA ALA A 635 -13.63 -18.21 -8.07
C ALA A 635 -14.06 -19.53 -7.39
N VAL A 636 -13.22 -20.11 -6.54
CA VAL A 636 -13.56 -21.31 -5.77
C VAL A 636 -14.71 -21.04 -4.81
N ARG A 637 -14.72 -19.91 -4.10
CA ARG A 637 -15.82 -19.50 -3.20
C ARG A 637 -17.14 -19.32 -3.95
N GLU A 638 -17.10 -18.88 -5.20
CA GLU A 638 -18.26 -18.74 -6.08
C GLU A 638 -18.69 -20.06 -6.76
N GLY A 639 -18.03 -21.18 -6.45
CA GLY A 639 -18.34 -22.48 -7.06
C GLY A 639 -17.84 -22.63 -8.51
N LYS A 640 -16.95 -21.75 -8.97
CA LYS A 640 -16.38 -21.74 -10.33
C LYS A 640 -15.00 -22.40 -10.42
N GLY A 641 -14.56 -23.10 -9.37
CA GLY A 641 -13.28 -23.79 -9.35
C GLY A 641 -13.18 -24.88 -10.42
N VAL A 642 -12.10 -24.91 -11.18
CA VAL A 642 -11.81 -25.92 -12.20
C VAL A 642 -11.18 -27.13 -11.53
N ASN A 643 -11.78 -28.32 -11.62
CA ASN A 643 -11.25 -29.59 -11.09
C ASN A 643 -10.85 -29.56 -9.59
N VAL A 644 -11.38 -28.62 -8.80
CA VAL A 644 -11.04 -28.48 -7.38
C VAL A 644 -11.87 -29.46 -6.54
N SER A 645 -11.20 -30.37 -5.82
CA SER A 645 -11.88 -31.30 -4.90
C SER A 645 -12.56 -30.58 -3.73
N ASP A 646 -13.67 -31.12 -3.20
CA ASP A 646 -14.40 -30.48 -2.09
C ASP A 646 -13.54 -30.29 -0.85
N LYS A 647 -12.70 -31.29 -0.53
CA LYS A 647 -11.70 -31.17 0.54
C LYS A 647 -10.77 -29.98 0.33
N ARG A 648 -10.27 -29.78 -0.90
CA ARG A 648 -9.37 -28.67 -1.21
C ARG A 648 -10.10 -27.32 -1.14
N LYS A 649 -11.38 -27.26 -1.54
CA LYS A 649 -12.20 -26.05 -1.36
C LYS A 649 -12.31 -25.68 0.12
N GLU A 650 -12.60 -26.65 0.98
CA GLU A 650 -12.69 -26.45 2.43
C GLU A 650 -11.36 -25.97 3.02
N GLU A 651 -10.24 -26.62 2.64
CA GLU A 651 -8.88 -26.23 3.06
C GLU A 651 -8.57 -24.77 2.65
N LEU A 652 -8.84 -24.39 1.40
CA LEU A 652 -8.60 -23.02 0.91
C LEU A 652 -9.49 -21.99 1.62
N ILE A 653 -10.76 -22.31 1.84
CA ILE A 653 -11.68 -21.41 2.54
C ILE A 653 -11.20 -21.18 3.97
N ALA A 654 -10.76 -22.24 4.67
CA ALA A 654 -10.22 -22.15 6.02
C ALA A 654 -8.89 -21.38 6.06
N GLN A 655 -7.98 -21.65 5.12
CA GLN A 655 -6.67 -21.01 5.04
C GLN A 655 -6.76 -19.49 4.83
N PHE A 656 -7.78 -19.01 4.11
CA PHE A 656 -7.98 -17.58 3.80
C PHE A 656 -9.22 -16.99 4.51
N ALA A 657 -9.66 -17.58 5.62
CA ALA A 657 -10.74 -17.04 6.46
C ALA A 657 -10.25 -15.81 7.26
N PRO A 658 -11.12 -14.80 7.50
CA PRO A 658 -10.78 -13.66 8.36
C PRO A 658 -10.41 -14.13 9.77
N GLY A 659 -9.29 -13.66 10.33
CA GLY A 659 -8.88 -13.92 11.71
C GLY A 659 -7.80 -15.01 11.92
N ASN A 660 -7.31 -15.65 10.86
CA ASN A 660 -6.12 -16.51 10.94
C ASN A 660 -4.86 -15.67 10.74
N GLU A 661 -4.35 -15.07 11.82
CA GLU A 661 -3.00 -14.52 11.83
C GLU A 661 -1.99 -15.69 11.87
N TRP A 662 -1.02 -15.68 10.95
CA TRP A 662 0.10 -16.60 11.01
C TRP A 662 0.94 -16.26 12.25
N GLU A 663 1.00 -17.19 13.21
CA GLU A 663 1.95 -17.09 14.32
C GLU A 663 3.37 -17.16 13.75
N SER A 664 4.10 -16.05 13.78
CA SER A 664 5.52 -16.04 13.47
C SER A 664 6.23 -16.88 14.53
N GLN A 665 6.74 -18.05 14.12
CA GLN A 665 7.70 -18.79 14.95
C GLN A 665 8.89 -17.88 15.24
N GLY A 666 9.46 -17.97 16.45
CA GLY A 666 10.56 -17.11 16.88
C GLY A 666 11.66 -17.06 15.83
N ILE A 667 11.90 -15.86 15.29
CA ILE A 667 12.88 -15.63 14.23
C ILE A 667 14.27 -15.50 14.88
N ASP A 668 15.22 -16.32 14.44
CA ASP A 668 16.62 -16.19 14.85
C ASP A 668 17.27 -15.00 14.13
N MET A 669 17.36 -13.87 14.84
CA MET A 669 17.95 -12.63 14.31
C MET A 669 19.45 -12.76 14.00
N SER A 670 20.16 -13.77 14.51
CA SER A 670 21.58 -13.97 14.18
C SER A 670 21.81 -14.29 12.70
N LEU A 671 20.78 -14.79 12.00
CA LEU A 671 20.81 -15.06 10.57
C LEU A 671 21.03 -13.79 9.72
N GLN A 672 20.75 -12.60 10.26
CA GLN A 672 21.01 -11.34 9.58
C GLN A 672 22.51 -11.10 9.34
N GLU A 673 23.35 -11.44 10.31
CA GLU A 673 24.79 -11.22 10.24
C GLU A 673 25.51 -12.29 9.41
N ASP A 674 24.80 -13.35 9.03
CA ASP A 674 25.32 -14.48 8.24
C ASP A 674 24.62 -14.57 6.89
N VAL A 675 23.40 -15.11 6.85
CA VAL A 675 22.61 -15.26 5.61
C VAL A 675 22.29 -13.91 4.98
N GLY A 676 22.06 -12.85 5.77
CA GLY A 676 21.81 -11.49 5.26
C GLY A 676 22.93 -10.91 4.38
N LEU A 677 24.11 -11.53 4.37
CA LEU A 677 25.23 -11.17 3.48
C LEU A 677 25.08 -11.71 2.05
N TRP A 678 24.12 -12.60 1.77
CA TRP A 678 24.03 -13.26 0.47
C TRP A 678 23.85 -12.26 -0.68
N SER A 679 23.11 -11.16 -0.47
CA SER A 679 22.87 -10.16 -1.50
C SER A 679 24.11 -9.33 -1.82
N ASP A 680 24.97 -9.09 -0.84
CA ASP A 680 26.28 -8.46 -1.04
C ASP A 680 27.24 -9.38 -1.79
N LEU A 681 27.23 -10.68 -1.49
CA LEU A 681 27.99 -11.69 -2.23
C LEU A 681 27.49 -11.81 -3.68
N ALA A 682 26.17 -11.81 -3.89
CA ALA A 682 25.56 -11.82 -5.21
C ALA A 682 25.90 -10.54 -5.98
N TRP A 683 25.89 -9.38 -5.32
CA TRP A 683 26.29 -8.10 -5.93
C TRP A 683 27.77 -8.08 -6.33
N ALA A 684 28.64 -8.65 -5.49
CA ALA A 684 30.06 -8.81 -5.82
C ALA A 684 30.27 -9.78 -6.99
N TRP A 685 29.40 -10.78 -7.18
CA TRP A 685 29.41 -11.69 -8.32
C TRP A 685 28.91 -11.02 -9.60
N ILE A 686 27.79 -10.28 -9.55
CA ILE A 686 27.24 -9.49 -10.67
C ILE A 686 28.30 -8.55 -11.25
N LYS A 687 29.05 -7.86 -10.39
CA LYS A 687 30.10 -6.90 -10.81
C LYS A 687 31.31 -7.52 -11.53
N ARG A 688 31.36 -8.84 -11.69
CA ARG A 688 32.43 -9.54 -12.42
C ARG A 688 32.14 -9.70 -13.92
N PHE A 689 30.92 -9.37 -14.38
CA PHE A 689 30.44 -9.56 -15.75
C PHE A 689 30.75 -8.39 -16.70
#